data_AF-A0A9X3EZW8-F1
#
_entry.id   AF-A0A9X3EZW8-F1
#
_cell.length_a   1.000
_cell.length_b   1.000
_cell.length_c   1.000
_cell.angle_alpha   90.00
_cell.angle_beta   90.00
_cell.angle_gamma   90.00
#
_symmetry.space_group_name_H-M   'P 1'
#
loop_
_entity.id
_entity.type
_entity.pdbx_description
1 polymer ?
#
loop_
_entity_poly.entity_id
_entity_poly.type
_entity_poly.pdbx_seq_one_letter_code
_entity_poly.pdbx_strand_id
1 'polypeptide(L)'
;MLDAFVAVPEHRTTRALADALRGWGDRMRARDDIPAARAAYARAYAAAQGPAAERAILGDFVRLFHEQWSWDQLGTLCELLARQDPQSPWSGRCAEAAFARRDFHAVTAAHARSPGDPTLADLAPLAAAWAEATPLGHDVIGAGTLPGSGAAARELYLHVDSPAPGRLDVVRPSPKLPVVRSYALPSRFAPRLRPLSLGPDEPPLLITWSATHRRVSLSAAGPERLAELVSVTADEPLGADVADLDGDGQQEVYVGTGPYGRVLLSFRPLADGTWRIDHPHPETDATNSDISAVLAADLDGDGAQELALAAGPWRAFDVRVLRPGKDRALELVARRKLGAVVGLATLRAADGERLLVAAKTDGYPSKVAFSASDPAGPPAGVYLLRLAGRELETVRFLPAPRRAGAAAPVDLHRLDVGDLDGDGLDDIILGVHDPELQPGFTVIHRQRIDGSFGVASLAGFRPVALVEVDGDPAAELVARTTVATLSQETWLLGAGAEATPTLQVARAPQSAPPPALSDRLLASAWLRAEQLAALDLSSEAARALDDLAGLLPDEPRAVARLRAAELHEAAGDHLAAAERFEQLGEQTDALLGAAHAYEQAGRFADALRVARRLAERADLPRSEAAHVRDRVAQLAAIVEDVDVLALRFDQPLPSPWQIDDPTAAHQDLVGQHLQIDAFAGRGPIARLPFEWSTGPLGLQVDLVLERGEWGSGLVVGVRPLGSPTLLSAVRIEVSGGGGVFRRRHSCQVGGAEEYILTQEPGEDPARPSHLHFALELLPELGQVACSAVVDGVRHERRTRLAADGLPPPGRYELVVMPSSFGTITGLWSSAKLRALTLRGARFGAAPTEEPPVAYAARLLVQGEAEAALAELERAPDDAPQPAIWRALALSELGRWAEATAALRPGLLDDPSARATLLGLMRARRQTIAPLVRAAYGPGYFRLFWDAMSDVVRHHGDPLIERALTTALSDLGEFRPAPGDIEGHVLKVTLLFERGRAWSALRQEQRARVDLAAAAALAELLPPARRADLEIDYERAALEAVSGHRDAAREFAARALLRAPSRELMADRIRFDPRFAALVADPAWLDLLDD
;
A
#
# COMPACT_ATOMS: atom_id res chain seq x y z
N MET A 1 -26.84 13.19 27.22
CA MET A 1 -28.30 12.94 27.31
C MET A 1 -28.62 11.45 27.31
N LEU A 2 -28.14 10.64 26.35
CA LEU A 2 -28.36 9.19 26.36
C LEU A 2 -27.79 8.51 27.62
N ASP A 3 -26.55 8.83 28.02
CA ASP A 3 -25.95 8.23 29.23
C ASP A 3 -26.72 8.56 30.50
N ALA A 4 -27.25 9.78 30.60
CA ALA A 4 -28.11 10.20 31.70
C ALA A 4 -29.44 9.43 31.72
N PHE A 5 -30.00 9.11 30.55
CA PHE A 5 -31.22 8.29 30.43
C PHE A 5 -30.94 6.81 30.77
N VAL A 6 -29.84 6.25 30.27
CA VAL A 6 -29.44 4.85 30.51
C VAL A 6 -29.04 4.61 31.97
N ALA A 7 -28.48 5.63 32.65
CA ALA A 7 -28.07 5.53 34.05
C ALA A 7 -29.25 5.35 35.02
N VAL A 8 -30.47 5.73 34.62
CA VAL A 8 -31.70 5.61 35.44
C VAL A 8 -32.09 4.13 35.56
N PRO A 9 -32.01 3.52 36.76
CA PRO A 9 -32.30 2.09 36.96
C PRO A 9 -33.69 1.67 36.50
N GLU A 10 -34.68 2.55 36.63
CA GLU A 10 -36.08 2.33 36.27
C GLU A 10 -36.29 2.10 34.76
N HIS A 11 -35.34 2.51 33.91
CA HIS A 11 -35.42 2.32 32.47
C HIS A 11 -34.85 0.97 32.00
N ARG A 12 -34.05 0.29 32.84
CA ARG A 12 -33.29 -0.93 32.48
C ARG A 12 -34.16 -2.13 32.07
N THR A 13 -35.42 -2.15 32.51
CA THR A 13 -36.38 -3.22 32.20
C THR A 13 -37.54 -2.72 31.34
N THR A 14 -37.37 -1.64 30.58
CA THR A 14 -38.45 -1.02 29.79
C THR A 14 -38.14 -1.03 28.30
N ARG A 15 -39.19 -1.12 27.49
CA ARG A 15 -39.11 -0.96 26.03
C ARG A 15 -38.44 0.36 25.60
N ALA A 16 -38.60 1.43 26.41
CA ALA A 16 -38.04 2.74 26.12
C ALA A 16 -36.51 2.73 26.01
N LEU A 17 -35.83 1.85 26.76
CA LEU A 17 -34.38 1.69 26.67
C LEU A 17 -33.95 1.12 25.31
N ALA A 18 -34.58 0.04 24.86
CA ALA A 18 -34.28 -0.57 23.56
C ALA A 18 -34.55 0.40 22.40
N ASP A 19 -35.68 1.12 22.44
CA ASP A 19 -36.04 2.11 21.41
C ASP A 19 -35.05 3.30 21.40
N ALA A 20 -34.61 3.78 22.56
CA ALA A 20 -33.64 4.87 22.66
C ALA A 20 -32.25 4.47 22.15
N LEU A 21 -31.79 3.25 22.47
CA LEU A 21 -30.52 2.69 22.01
C LEU A 21 -30.54 2.45 20.50
N ARG A 22 -31.63 1.88 19.97
CA ARG A 22 -31.82 1.69 18.52
C ARG A 22 -31.78 3.02 17.77
N GLY A 23 -32.52 4.02 18.24
CA GLY A 23 -32.50 5.36 17.63
C GLY A 23 -31.15 6.08 17.76
N TRP A 24 -30.33 5.74 18.76
CA TRP A 24 -28.93 6.18 18.82
C TRP A 24 -28.07 5.45 17.78
N GLY A 25 -28.25 4.14 17.63
CA GLY A 25 -27.61 3.36 16.57
C GLY A 25 -27.89 3.91 15.17
N ASP A 26 -29.14 4.25 14.88
CA ASP A 26 -29.53 4.87 13.61
C ASP A 26 -28.80 6.20 13.37
N ARG A 27 -28.65 7.04 14.42
CA ARG A 27 -27.92 8.31 14.33
C ARG A 27 -26.42 8.10 14.12
N MET A 28 -25.83 7.11 14.77
CA MET A 28 -24.40 6.81 14.61
C MET A 28 -24.14 6.25 13.21
N ARG A 29 -24.98 5.34 12.71
CA ARG A 29 -24.90 4.82 11.35
C ARG A 29 -25.06 5.91 10.30
N ALA A 30 -26.02 6.83 10.49
CA ALA A 30 -26.20 7.98 9.59
C ALA A 30 -25.01 8.96 9.58
N ARG A 31 -24.13 8.88 10.59
CA ARG A 31 -22.87 9.64 10.67
C ARG A 31 -21.65 8.80 10.25
N ASP A 32 -21.88 7.59 9.75
CA ASP A 32 -20.85 6.61 9.39
C ASP A 32 -19.97 6.17 10.59
N ASP A 33 -20.43 6.37 11.83
CA ASP A 33 -19.81 5.83 13.05
C ASP A 33 -20.31 4.41 13.30
N ILE A 34 -19.78 3.49 12.49
CA ILE A 34 -20.25 2.11 12.46
C ILE A 34 -19.95 1.34 13.76
N PRO A 35 -18.77 1.46 14.40
CA PRO A 35 -18.53 0.82 15.69
C PRO A 35 -19.53 1.25 16.76
N ALA A 36 -19.84 2.55 16.86
CA ALA A 36 -20.83 3.03 17.83
C ALA A 36 -22.25 2.58 17.47
N ALA A 37 -22.61 2.53 16.18
CA ALA A 37 -23.88 2.00 15.72
C ALA A 37 -24.06 0.52 16.09
N ARG A 38 -23.04 -0.31 15.83
CA ARG A 38 -23.01 -1.74 16.17
C ARG A 38 -23.20 -1.96 17.66
N ALA A 39 -22.42 -1.26 18.48
CA ALA A 39 -22.51 -1.35 19.94
C ALA A 39 -23.89 -0.93 20.44
N ALA A 40 -24.50 0.09 19.84
CA ALA A 40 -25.85 0.54 20.19
C ALA A 40 -26.93 -0.48 19.82
N TYR A 41 -26.89 -1.05 18.61
CA TYR A 41 -27.83 -2.11 18.20
C TYR A 41 -27.68 -3.37 19.04
N ALA A 42 -26.45 -3.76 19.41
CA ALA A 42 -26.23 -4.92 20.26
C ALA A 42 -26.83 -4.73 21.65
N ARG A 43 -26.63 -3.55 22.26
CA ARG A 43 -27.27 -3.19 23.54
C ARG A 43 -28.79 -3.11 23.42
N ALA A 44 -29.31 -2.56 22.31
CA ALA A 44 -30.74 -2.53 22.05
C ALA A 44 -31.32 -3.95 21.94
N TYR A 45 -30.60 -4.86 21.26
CA TYR A 45 -31.01 -6.25 21.10
C TYR A 45 -31.01 -6.99 22.44
N ALA A 46 -29.95 -6.86 23.24
CA ALA A 46 -29.89 -7.44 24.58
C ALA A 46 -31.07 -6.97 25.47
N ALA A 47 -31.45 -5.69 25.37
CA ALA A 47 -32.55 -5.07 26.11
C ALA A 47 -33.95 -5.25 25.45
N ALA A 48 -34.05 -5.89 24.29
CA ALA A 48 -35.29 -5.97 23.53
C ALA A 48 -36.39 -6.72 24.30
N GLN A 49 -37.62 -6.22 24.19
CA GLN A 49 -38.81 -6.83 24.80
C GLN A 49 -39.78 -7.32 23.74
N GLY A 50 -39.69 -8.61 23.45
CA GLY A 50 -40.61 -9.36 22.61
C GLY A 50 -40.21 -9.44 21.13
N PRO A 51 -40.83 -10.37 20.38
CA PRO A 51 -40.33 -10.79 19.07
C PRO A 51 -40.36 -9.72 17.98
N ALA A 52 -41.24 -8.72 18.09
CA ALA A 52 -41.34 -7.64 17.11
C ALA A 52 -40.17 -6.65 17.22
N ALA A 53 -39.76 -6.32 18.46
CA ALA A 53 -38.60 -5.46 18.70
C ALA A 53 -37.30 -6.16 18.30
N GLU A 54 -37.19 -7.45 18.65
CA GLU A 54 -36.05 -8.31 18.26
C GLU A 54 -35.89 -8.35 16.74
N ARG A 55 -36.95 -8.69 15.98
CA ARG A 55 -36.91 -8.73 14.51
C ARG A 55 -36.54 -7.39 13.88
N ALA A 56 -37.03 -6.28 14.44
CA ALA A 56 -36.71 -4.96 13.93
C ALA A 56 -35.22 -4.63 14.10
N ILE A 57 -34.63 -4.95 15.26
CA ILE A 57 -33.21 -4.72 15.55
C ILE A 57 -32.30 -5.67 14.75
N LEU A 58 -32.70 -6.94 14.57
CA LEU A 58 -32.00 -7.87 13.69
C LEU A 58 -32.00 -7.37 12.23
N GLY A 59 -33.09 -6.74 11.76
CA GLY A 59 -33.11 -6.05 10.47
C GLY A 59 -32.15 -4.84 10.38
N ASP A 60 -31.83 -4.20 11.51
CA ASP A 60 -30.80 -3.16 11.56
C ASP A 60 -29.39 -3.76 11.42
N PHE A 61 -29.14 -4.93 12.03
CA PHE A 61 -27.91 -5.69 11.83
C PHE A 61 -27.75 -6.22 10.40
N VAL A 62 -28.83 -6.65 9.73
CA VAL A 62 -28.78 -7.07 8.31
C VAL A 62 -28.21 -5.94 7.46
N ARG A 63 -28.72 -4.71 7.65
CA ARG A 63 -28.26 -3.52 6.92
C ARG A 63 -26.80 -3.20 7.26
N LEU A 64 -26.46 -3.20 8.56
CA LEU A 64 -25.12 -2.90 9.02
C LEU A 64 -24.07 -3.87 8.47
N PHE A 65 -24.30 -5.18 8.59
CA PHE A 65 -23.36 -6.20 8.14
C PHE A 65 -23.21 -6.22 6.61
N HIS A 66 -24.28 -5.97 5.87
CA HIS A 66 -24.20 -5.80 4.43
C HIS A 66 -23.35 -4.57 4.06
N GLU A 67 -23.60 -3.41 4.69
CA GLU A 67 -22.84 -2.17 4.47
C GLU A 67 -21.35 -2.31 4.88
N GLN A 68 -21.03 -3.19 5.83
CA GLN A 68 -19.67 -3.50 6.27
C GLN A 68 -18.99 -4.65 5.51
N TRP A 69 -19.69 -5.32 4.58
CA TRP A 69 -19.23 -6.57 3.93
C TRP A 69 -18.90 -7.69 4.91
N SER A 70 -19.59 -7.72 6.05
CA SER A 70 -19.49 -8.74 7.10
C SER A 70 -20.32 -9.96 6.71
N TRP A 71 -19.92 -10.63 5.60
CA TRP A 71 -20.72 -11.67 4.94
C TRP A 71 -21.01 -12.87 5.85
N ASP A 72 -20.07 -13.25 6.71
CA ASP A 72 -20.23 -14.36 7.65
C ASP A 72 -21.22 -14.05 8.77
N GLN A 73 -21.11 -12.85 9.35
CA GLN A 73 -22.06 -12.35 10.35
C GLN A 73 -23.46 -12.22 9.75
N LEU A 74 -23.56 -11.71 8.51
CA LEU A 74 -24.82 -11.62 7.79
C LEU A 74 -25.42 -12.99 7.48
N GLY A 75 -24.62 -13.96 7.02
CA GLY A 75 -25.07 -15.33 6.77
C GLY A 75 -25.62 -16.01 8.04
N THR A 76 -24.93 -15.84 9.15
CA THR A 76 -25.37 -16.38 10.45
C THR A 76 -26.63 -15.70 10.96
N LEU A 77 -26.75 -14.39 10.77
CA LEU A 77 -27.97 -13.64 11.06
C LEU A 77 -29.16 -14.12 10.23
N CYS A 78 -28.93 -14.46 8.96
CA CYS A 78 -29.95 -15.02 8.08
C CYS A 78 -30.45 -16.39 8.53
N GLU A 79 -29.57 -17.28 9.01
CA GLU A 79 -29.98 -18.55 9.63
C GLU A 79 -30.83 -18.33 10.90
N LEU A 80 -30.53 -17.29 11.69
CA LEU A 80 -31.33 -16.91 12.86
C LEU A 80 -32.71 -16.39 12.44
N LEU A 81 -32.76 -15.48 11.46
CA LEU A 81 -34.00 -14.90 10.96
C LEU A 81 -34.90 -15.97 10.31
N ALA A 82 -34.34 -16.88 9.51
CA ALA A 82 -35.09 -17.96 8.86
C ALA A 82 -35.78 -18.91 9.86
N ARG A 83 -35.15 -19.15 11.03
CA ARG A 83 -35.76 -19.93 12.12
C ARG A 83 -36.94 -19.22 12.78
N GLN A 84 -36.92 -17.89 12.82
CA GLN A 84 -37.98 -17.08 13.43
C GLN A 84 -39.13 -16.81 12.45
N ASP A 85 -38.81 -16.54 11.19
CA ASP A 85 -39.76 -16.20 10.13
C ASP A 85 -39.22 -16.67 8.76
N PRO A 86 -39.71 -17.80 8.23
CA PRO A 86 -39.33 -18.30 6.91
C PRO A 86 -39.69 -17.38 5.74
N GLN A 87 -40.60 -16.40 5.94
CA GLN A 87 -41.00 -15.40 4.93
C GLN A 87 -40.38 -14.03 5.22
N SER A 88 -39.19 -14.02 5.84
CA SER A 88 -38.44 -12.81 6.13
C SER A 88 -38.27 -11.92 4.89
N PRO A 89 -38.51 -10.59 4.99
CA PRO A 89 -38.30 -9.64 3.88
C PRO A 89 -36.82 -9.46 3.50
N TRP A 90 -35.91 -10.15 4.18
CA TRP A 90 -34.46 -10.08 3.96
C TRP A 90 -33.92 -11.21 3.06
N SER A 91 -34.78 -11.98 2.38
CA SER A 91 -34.40 -13.11 1.52
C SER A 91 -33.30 -12.76 0.51
N GLY A 92 -33.42 -11.64 -0.20
CA GLY A 92 -32.41 -11.17 -1.14
C GLY A 92 -31.05 -10.89 -0.49
N ARG A 93 -31.04 -10.20 0.67
CA ARG A 93 -29.79 -9.95 1.44
C ARG A 93 -29.14 -11.22 1.95
N CYS A 94 -29.96 -12.20 2.34
CA CYS A 94 -29.47 -13.51 2.75
C CYS A 94 -28.88 -14.31 1.58
N ALA A 95 -29.42 -14.16 0.38
CA ALA A 95 -28.86 -14.75 -0.82
C ALA A 95 -27.52 -14.11 -1.22
N GLU A 96 -27.39 -12.78 -1.12
CA GLU A 96 -26.11 -12.09 -1.33
C GLU A 96 -25.03 -12.61 -0.37
N ALA A 97 -25.37 -12.78 0.91
CA ALA A 97 -24.45 -13.34 1.90
C ALA A 97 -24.08 -14.80 1.59
N ALA A 98 -25.05 -15.62 1.16
CA ALA A 98 -24.80 -16.99 0.74
C ALA A 98 -23.87 -17.04 -0.48
N PHE A 99 -24.11 -16.21 -1.49
CA PHE A 99 -23.25 -16.08 -2.67
C PHE A 99 -21.83 -15.65 -2.29
N ALA A 100 -21.69 -14.62 -1.45
CA ALA A 100 -20.39 -14.14 -0.98
C ALA A 100 -19.60 -15.20 -0.22
N ARG A 101 -20.29 -16.09 0.50
CA ARG A 101 -19.71 -17.22 1.23
C ARG A 101 -19.55 -18.49 0.39
N ARG A 102 -19.89 -18.45 -0.90
CA ARG A 102 -19.81 -19.58 -1.86
C ARG A 102 -20.81 -20.71 -1.58
N ASP A 103 -21.91 -20.40 -0.90
CA ASP A 103 -23.03 -21.32 -0.71
C ASP A 103 -24.04 -21.17 -1.86
N PHE A 104 -23.60 -21.58 -3.05
CA PHE A 104 -24.36 -21.43 -4.29
C PHE A 104 -25.64 -22.28 -4.31
N HIS A 105 -25.64 -23.43 -3.66
CA HIS A 105 -26.84 -24.25 -3.48
C HIS A 105 -27.91 -23.54 -2.63
N ALA A 106 -27.53 -22.80 -1.59
CA ALA A 106 -28.49 -22.01 -0.82
C ALA A 106 -29.13 -20.89 -1.65
N VAL A 107 -28.37 -20.26 -2.55
CA VAL A 107 -28.87 -19.21 -3.47
C VAL A 107 -29.90 -19.78 -4.44
N THR A 108 -29.56 -20.86 -5.15
CA THR A 108 -30.46 -21.51 -6.12
C THR A 108 -31.73 -22.04 -5.43
N ALA A 109 -31.61 -22.61 -4.22
CA ALA A 109 -32.76 -23.04 -3.44
C ALA A 109 -33.64 -21.87 -2.96
N ALA A 110 -33.05 -20.71 -2.63
CA ALA A 110 -33.79 -19.51 -2.26
C ALA A 110 -34.54 -18.92 -3.47
N HIS A 111 -33.91 -18.88 -4.64
CA HIS A 111 -34.55 -18.44 -5.88
C HIS A 111 -35.75 -19.32 -6.24
N ALA A 112 -35.62 -20.65 -6.13
CA ALA A 112 -36.73 -21.58 -6.38
C ALA A 112 -37.96 -21.32 -5.47
N ARG A 113 -37.74 -20.82 -4.24
CA ARG A 113 -38.83 -20.45 -3.32
C ARG A 113 -39.43 -19.07 -3.62
N SER A 114 -38.65 -18.16 -4.18
CA SER A 114 -39.01 -16.76 -4.42
C SER A 114 -38.52 -16.27 -5.79
N PRO A 115 -39.03 -16.81 -6.91
CA PRO A 115 -38.52 -16.51 -8.25
C PRO A 115 -38.76 -15.06 -8.70
N GLY A 116 -39.67 -14.34 -8.04
CA GLY A 116 -39.96 -12.93 -8.31
C GLY A 116 -39.07 -11.93 -7.58
N ASP A 117 -38.12 -12.38 -6.76
CA ASP A 117 -37.14 -11.50 -6.09
C ASP A 117 -36.03 -11.12 -7.08
N PRO A 118 -35.85 -9.83 -7.41
CA PRO A 118 -34.91 -9.40 -8.44
C PRO A 118 -33.45 -9.67 -8.07
N THR A 119 -33.08 -9.61 -6.79
CA THR A 119 -31.71 -9.94 -6.35
C THR A 119 -31.42 -11.42 -6.59
N LEU A 120 -32.38 -12.29 -6.25
CA LEU A 120 -32.24 -13.73 -6.51
C LEU A 120 -32.19 -14.05 -8.00
N ALA A 121 -32.91 -13.31 -8.85
CA ALA A 121 -32.86 -13.47 -10.30
C ALA A 121 -31.48 -13.15 -10.89
N ASP A 122 -30.72 -12.22 -10.29
CA ASP A 122 -29.34 -11.92 -10.72
C ASP A 122 -28.34 -12.96 -10.21
N LEU A 123 -28.50 -13.42 -8.97
CA LEU A 123 -27.51 -14.30 -8.33
C LEU A 123 -27.64 -15.77 -8.73
N ALA A 124 -28.86 -16.24 -9.00
CA ALA A 124 -29.13 -17.65 -9.23
C ALA A 124 -28.44 -18.24 -10.49
N PRO A 125 -28.40 -17.53 -11.64
CA PRO A 125 -27.67 -18.01 -12.82
C PRO A 125 -26.17 -18.22 -12.55
N LEU A 126 -25.50 -17.21 -11.98
CA LEU A 126 -24.10 -17.30 -11.58
C LEU A 126 -23.85 -18.41 -10.56
N ALA A 127 -24.75 -18.55 -9.57
CA ALA A 127 -24.66 -19.59 -8.56
C ALA A 127 -24.82 -21.00 -9.17
N ALA A 128 -25.69 -21.14 -10.17
CA ALA A 128 -25.85 -22.41 -10.88
C ALA A 128 -24.59 -22.73 -11.69
N ALA A 129 -24.03 -21.75 -12.40
CA ALA A 129 -22.81 -21.91 -13.18
C ALA A 129 -21.63 -22.34 -12.31
N TRP A 130 -21.46 -21.77 -11.11
CA TRP A 130 -20.27 -22.02 -10.27
C TRP A 130 -20.46 -22.99 -9.11
N ALA A 131 -21.58 -23.71 -9.02
CA ALA A 131 -21.85 -24.66 -7.94
C ALA A 131 -20.80 -25.79 -7.86
N GLU A 132 -20.27 -26.18 -9.01
CA GLU A 132 -19.23 -27.19 -9.16
C GLU A 132 -17.86 -26.54 -9.38
N ALA A 133 -16.81 -27.19 -8.88
CA ALA A 133 -15.44 -26.72 -8.97
C ALA A 133 -14.44 -27.88 -9.01
N THR A 134 -13.20 -27.55 -9.37
CA THR A 134 -12.04 -28.46 -9.30
C THR A 134 -10.86 -27.79 -8.60
N PRO A 135 -10.27 -28.41 -7.56
CA PRO A 135 -9.01 -27.94 -6.97
C PRO A 135 -7.83 -28.28 -7.89
N LEU A 136 -6.95 -27.32 -8.15
CA LEU A 136 -5.81 -27.52 -9.06
C LEU A 136 -4.56 -28.06 -8.33
N GLY A 137 -4.48 -27.92 -7.01
CA GLY A 137 -3.37 -28.43 -6.19
C GLY A 137 -2.02 -27.73 -6.40
N HIS A 138 -2.00 -26.60 -7.10
CA HIS A 138 -0.84 -25.73 -7.29
C HIS A 138 -1.29 -24.26 -7.31
N ASP A 139 -0.35 -23.35 -7.07
CA ASP A 139 -0.62 -21.93 -6.93
C ASP A 139 -0.47 -21.21 -8.28
N VAL A 140 -1.58 -20.81 -8.90
CA VAL A 140 -1.60 -20.20 -10.24
C VAL A 140 -1.75 -18.69 -10.09
N ILE A 141 -0.76 -17.94 -10.57
CA ILE A 141 -0.71 -16.48 -10.46
C ILE A 141 -1.07 -15.74 -11.74
N GLY A 142 -1.26 -16.46 -12.85
CA GLY A 142 -1.77 -15.94 -14.11
C GLY A 142 -2.22 -17.08 -15.02
N ALA A 143 -3.18 -16.82 -15.89
CA ALA A 143 -3.62 -17.78 -16.89
C ALA A 143 -4.09 -17.07 -18.17
N GLY A 144 -4.07 -17.79 -19.29
CA GLY A 144 -4.54 -17.30 -20.57
C GLY A 144 -4.83 -18.42 -21.57
N THR A 145 -5.79 -18.19 -22.46
CA THR A 145 -6.15 -19.11 -23.53
C THR A 145 -5.62 -18.61 -24.86
N LEU A 146 -5.15 -19.53 -25.70
CA LEU A 146 -4.73 -19.27 -27.07
C LEU A 146 -5.49 -20.17 -28.05
N PRO A 147 -5.69 -19.73 -29.30
CA PRO A 147 -6.06 -20.65 -30.37
C PRO A 147 -4.93 -21.66 -30.55
N GLY A 148 -5.22 -22.96 -30.49
CA GLY A 148 -4.22 -24.00 -30.75
C GLY A 148 -4.25 -24.49 -32.19
N SER A 149 -3.26 -25.32 -32.53
CA SER A 149 -3.08 -25.85 -33.87
C SER A 149 -4.19 -26.85 -34.25
N GLY A 150 -4.82 -26.65 -35.41
CA GLY A 150 -5.90 -27.50 -35.92
C GLY A 150 -7.32 -27.03 -35.57
N ALA A 151 -8.33 -27.67 -36.15
CA ALA A 151 -9.67 -27.12 -36.30
C ALA A 151 -10.52 -26.90 -35.01
N ALA A 152 -10.03 -27.20 -33.80
CA ALA A 152 -10.83 -27.03 -32.57
C ALA A 152 -10.09 -27.00 -31.21
N ALA A 153 -8.75 -27.10 -31.11
CA ALA A 153 -8.12 -27.21 -29.79
C ALA A 153 -7.66 -25.83 -29.28
N ARG A 154 -8.39 -25.20 -28.35
CA ARG A 154 -7.83 -24.10 -27.54
C ARG A 154 -6.74 -24.67 -26.62
N GLU A 155 -5.62 -23.96 -26.48
CA GLU A 155 -4.62 -24.28 -25.46
C GLU A 155 -4.73 -23.32 -24.28
N LEU A 156 -4.62 -23.85 -23.07
CA LEU A 156 -4.65 -23.06 -21.85
C LEU A 156 -3.27 -23.08 -21.19
N TYR A 157 -2.86 -21.92 -20.71
CA TYR A 157 -1.56 -21.70 -20.08
C TYR A 157 -1.76 -21.25 -18.65
N LEU A 158 -1.06 -21.87 -17.71
CA LEU A 158 -1.08 -21.56 -16.28
C LEU A 158 0.32 -21.15 -15.83
N HIS A 159 0.45 -19.96 -15.26
CA HIS A 159 1.68 -19.52 -14.61
C HIS A 159 1.64 -19.93 -13.14
N VAL A 160 2.53 -20.85 -12.76
CA VAL A 160 2.58 -21.45 -11.44
C VAL A 160 3.66 -20.77 -10.60
N ASP A 161 3.28 -20.30 -9.41
CA ASP A 161 4.19 -19.75 -8.42
C ASP A 161 5.00 -20.88 -7.76
N SER A 162 6.31 -20.81 -7.86
CA SER A 162 7.27 -21.79 -7.34
C SER A 162 8.51 -21.02 -6.86
N PRO A 163 9.23 -21.49 -5.82
CA PRO A 163 10.49 -20.85 -5.43
C PRO A 163 11.37 -20.64 -6.66
N ALA A 164 11.82 -19.39 -6.84
CA ALA A 164 12.28 -18.87 -8.11
C ALA A 164 13.36 -19.74 -8.79
N PRO A 165 13.32 -19.88 -10.14
CA PRO A 165 12.38 -19.21 -11.06
C PRO A 165 11.03 -19.94 -11.20
N GLY A 166 9.97 -19.18 -11.53
CA GLY A 166 8.61 -19.72 -11.74
C GLY A 166 8.49 -20.65 -12.96
N ARG A 167 7.32 -21.26 -13.15
CA ARG A 167 7.05 -22.22 -14.23
C ARG A 167 5.79 -21.86 -15.00
N LEU A 168 5.81 -22.03 -16.32
CA LEU A 168 4.61 -21.94 -17.17
C LEU A 168 4.18 -23.33 -17.62
N ASP A 169 2.95 -23.73 -17.30
CA ASP A 169 2.37 -25.00 -17.68
C ASP A 169 1.36 -24.81 -18.82
N VAL A 170 1.50 -25.60 -19.88
CA VAL A 170 0.47 -25.78 -20.91
C VAL A 170 -0.42 -26.92 -20.46
N VAL A 171 -1.71 -26.65 -20.34
CA VAL A 171 -2.71 -27.60 -19.89
C VAL A 171 -3.75 -27.82 -20.97
N ARG A 172 -4.33 -29.02 -20.99
CA ARG A 172 -5.50 -29.29 -21.84
C ARG A 172 -6.72 -28.61 -21.21
N PRO A 173 -7.56 -27.90 -21.98
CA PRO A 173 -8.83 -27.38 -21.46
C PRO A 173 -9.76 -28.56 -21.14
N SER A 174 -9.80 -28.90 -19.86
CA SER A 174 -10.72 -29.86 -19.27
C SER A 174 -10.83 -29.53 -17.77
N PRO A 175 -11.87 -29.99 -17.06
CA PRO A 175 -12.05 -29.64 -15.65
C PRO A 175 -10.83 -29.92 -14.75
N LYS A 176 -9.99 -30.91 -15.12
CA LYS A 176 -8.78 -31.29 -14.37
C LYS A 176 -7.50 -30.58 -14.79
N LEU A 177 -7.54 -29.79 -15.87
CA LEU A 177 -6.39 -29.07 -16.42
C LEU A 177 -5.08 -29.87 -16.44
N PRO A 178 -5.04 -31.09 -17.01
CA PRO A 178 -3.85 -31.91 -16.98
C PRO A 178 -2.71 -31.23 -17.75
N VAL A 179 -1.55 -31.13 -17.09
CA VAL A 179 -0.34 -30.57 -17.69
C VAL A 179 0.12 -31.43 -18.87
N VAL A 180 0.19 -30.80 -20.03
CA VAL A 180 0.70 -31.37 -21.28
C VAL A 180 2.19 -31.08 -21.41
N ARG A 181 2.61 -29.87 -21.01
CA ARG A 181 3.99 -29.40 -21.13
C ARG A 181 4.29 -28.37 -20.05
N SER A 182 5.54 -28.30 -19.61
CA SER A 182 6.01 -27.29 -18.67
C SER A 182 7.25 -26.61 -19.19
N TYR A 183 7.34 -25.29 -18.98
CA TYR A 183 8.48 -24.47 -19.31
C TYR A 183 9.07 -23.86 -18.05
N ALA A 184 10.37 -24.08 -17.82
CA ALA A 184 11.12 -23.32 -16.82
C ALA A 184 11.32 -21.89 -17.33
N LEU A 185 10.96 -20.90 -16.51
CA LEU A 185 11.15 -19.50 -16.88
C LEU A 185 12.59 -19.07 -16.55
N PRO A 186 13.29 -18.39 -17.46
CA PRO A 186 14.66 -17.91 -17.19
C PRO A 186 14.69 -16.69 -16.25
N SER A 187 13.54 -16.03 -16.06
CA SER A 187 13.35 -14.82 -15.26
C SER A 187 11.91 -14.78 -14.72
N ARG A 188 11.54 -13.71 -14.00
CA ARG A 188 10.17 -13.55 -13.54
C ARG A 188 9.27 -13.23 -14.74
N PHE A 189 8.19 -13.99 -14.89
CA PHE A 189 7.09 -13.61 -15.78
C PHE A 189 6.23 -12.56 -15.07
N ALA A 190 5.86 -11.50 -15.78
CA ALA A 190 5.00 -10.45 -15.23
C ALA A 190 3.55 -11.00 -15.14
N PRO A 191 3.00 -11.28 -13.95
CA PRO A 191 1.79 -12.09 -13.79
C PRO A 191 0.51 -11.45 -14.38
N ARG A 192 0.57 -10.18 -14.78
CA ARG A 192 -0.52 -9.48 -15.48
C ARG A 192 -0.56 -9.76 -16.98
N LEU A 193 0.53 -10.27 -17.56
CA LEU A 193 0.60 -10.57 -18.98
C LEU A 193 0.04 -11.95 -19.26
N ARG A 194 -0.65 -12.08 -20.39
CA ARG A 194 -1.12 -13.36 -20.92
C ARG A 194 -0.17 -13.83 -22.01
N PRO A 195 -0.05 -15.14 -22.27
CA PRO A 195 0.54 -15.63 -23.50
C PRO A 195 -0.16 -15.01 -24.70
N LEU A 196 0.61 -14.76 -25.75
CA LEU A 196 0.17 -14.10 -26.97
C LEU A 196 0.27 -15.08 -28.15
N SER A 197 -0.50 -14.86 -29.20
CA SER A 197 -0.44 -15.66 -30.43
C SER A 197 -0.52 -14.73 -31.64
N LEU A 198 0.31 -14.99 -32.66
CA LEU A 198 0.24 -14.31 -33.96
C LEU A 198 -0.75 -15.00 -34.92
N GLY A 199 -1.32 -16.14 -34.52
CA GLY A 199 -2.16 -16.98 -35.36
C GLY A 199 -2.28 -18.42 -34.84
N PRO A 200 -3.28 -19.18 -35.32
CA PRO A 200 -3.62 -20.51 -34.79
C PRO A 200 -2.53 -21.57 -34.96
N ASP A 201 -1.63 -21.41 -35.93
CA ASP A 201 -0.54 -22.35 -36.21
C ASP A 201 0.84 -21.81 -35.80
N GLU A 202 0.89 -20.63 -35.16
CA GLU A 202 2.13 -20.00 -34.68
C GLU A 202 2.41 -20.40 -33.22
N PRO A 203 3.69 -20.57 -32.82
CA PRO A 203 4.01 -20.87 -31.45
C PRO A 203 3.59 -19.71 -30.53
N PRO A 204 3.09 -20.01 -29.32
CA PRO A 204 2.79 -19.00 -28.31
C PRO A 204 3.99 -18.10 -28.04
N LEU A 205 3.73 -16.82 -27.87
CA LEU A 205 4.71 -15.83 -27.48
C LEU A 205 4.55 -15.48 -26.00
N LEU A 206 5.68 -15.33 -25.33
CA LEU A 206 5.77 -14.98 -23.91
C LEU A 206 6.66 -13.77 -23.74
N ILE A 207 6.22 -12.86 -22.88
CA ILE A 207 6.99 -11.71 -22.44
C ILE A 207 7.50 -11.98 -21.04
N THR A 208 8.82 -11.90 -20.85
CA THR A 208 9.48 -12.10 -19.56
C THR A 208 10.33 -10.89 -19.20
N TRP A 209 10.62 -10.71 -17.90
CA TRP A 209 11.38 -9.57 -17.43
C TRP A 209 12.45 -9.93 -16.40
N SER A 210 13.65 -9.37 -16.59
CA SER A 210 14.75 -9.44 -15.63
C SER A 210 14.97 -8.09 -14.97
N ALA A 211 14.58 -7.97 -13.70
CA ALA A 211 14.82 -6.76 -12.89
C ALA A 211 16.32 -6.42 -12.82
N THR A 212 17.17 -7.43 -12.59
CA THR A 212 18.63 -7.27 -12.45
C THR A 212 19.27 -6.67 -13.71
N HIS A 213 18.79 -7.07 -14.89
CA HIS A 213 19.36 -6.62 -16.16
C HIS A 213 18.52 -5.53 -16.84
N ARG A 214 17.39 -5.11 -16.24
CA ARG A 214 16.36 -4.26 -16.85
C ARG A 214 16.09 -4.66 -18.30
N ARG A 215 15.74 -5.93 -18.50
CA ARG A 215 15.57 -6.53 -19.81
C ARG A 215 14.19 -7.14 -19.96
N VAL A 216 13.50 -6.77 -21.03
CA VAL A 216 12.27 -7.41 -21.51
C VAL A 216 12.66 -8.34 -22.66
N SER A 217 12.21 -9.59 -22.61
CA SER A 217 12.47 -10.61 -23.64
C SER A 217 11.16 -11.17 -24.17
N LEU A 218 11.00 -11.17 -25.50
CA LEU A 218 9.96 -11.89 -26.22
C LEU A 218 10.49 -13.28 -26.60
N SER A 219 9.78 -14.33 -26.21
CA SER A 219 10.20 -15.72 -26.43
C SER A 219 9.08 -16.54 -27.06
N ALA A 220 9.42 -17.42 -28.00
CA ALA A 220 8.52 -18.43 -28.53
C ALA A 220 8.51 -19.68 -27.65
N ALA A 221 7.33 -20.19 -27.32
CA ALA A 221 7.13 -21.45 -26.62
C ALA A 221 7.23 -22.63 -27.59
N GLY A 222 8.46 -23.04 -27.91
CA GLY A 222 8.72 -24.20 -28.76
C GLY A 222 8.34 -25.53 -28.11
N PRO A 223 8.49 -26.67 -28.81
CA PRO A 223 8.06 -27.98 -28.31
C PRO A 223 8.73 -28.43 -27.00
N GLU A 224 9.98 -28.03 -26.77
CA GLU A 224 10.79 -28.50 -25.62
C GLU A 224 11.31 -27.38 -24.71
N ARG A 225 11.40 -26.14 -25.22
CA ARG A 225 11.99 -25.02 -24.48
C ARG A 225 11.45 -23.68 -24.98
N LEU A 226 11.61 -22.66 -24.15
CA LEU A 226 11.45 -21.27 -24.57
C LEU A 226 12.67 -20.84 -25.40
N ALA A 227 12.42 -20.29 -26.58
CA ALA A 227 13.44 -19.69 -27.43
C ALA A 227 13.27 -18.17 -27.40
N GLU A 228 14.24 -17.44 -26.84
CA GLU A 228 14.26 -15.98 -26.91
C GLU A 228 14.37 -15.56 -28.40
N LEU A 229 13.38 -14.79 -28.86
CA LEU A 229 13.33 -14.27 -30.22
C LEU A 229 14.04 -12.92 -30.31
N VAL A 230 13.79 -12.06 -29.33
CA VAL A 230 14.33 -10.70 -29.24
C VAL A 230 14.25 -10.19 -27.80
N SER A 231 15.19 -9.33 -27.42
CA SER A 231 15.17 -8.66 -26.13
C SER A 231 15.61 -7.20 -26.24
N VAL A 232 15.13 -6.40 -25.29
CA VAL A 232 15.37 -4.95 -25.23
C VAL A 232 15.60 -4.51 -23.79
N THR A 233 16.46 -3.51 -23.61
CA THR A 233 16.64 -2.87 -22.31
C THR A 233 15.41 -2.00 -22.02
N ALA A 234 14.57 -2.45 -21.09
CA ALA A 234 13.34 -1.79 -20.68
C ALA A 234 12.94 -2.26 -19.27
N ASP A 235 12.07 -1.50 -18.61
CA ASP A 235 11.54 -1.86 -17.29
C ASP A 235 10.36 -2.83 -17.38
N GLU A 236 9.75 -3.10 -16.23
CA GLU A 236 8.71 -4.12 -16.09
C GLU A 236 7.55 -3.89 -17.08
N PRO A 237 7.20 -4.90 -17.90
CA PRO A 237 6.06 -4.81 -18.80
C PRO A 237 4.75 -4.99 -17.99
N LEU A 238 3.79 -4.10 -18.21
CA LEU A 238 2.54 -4.05 -17.45
C LEU A 238 1.30 -4.50 -18.24
N GLY A 239 1.33 -4.34 -19.56
CA GLY A 239 0.28 -4.78 -20.48
C GLY A 239 0.85 -5.10 -21.85
N ALA A 240 0.24 -6.03 -22.56
CA ALA A 240 0.61 -6.36 -23.93
C ALA A 240 -0.58 -6.95 -24.69
N ASP A 241 -0.61 -6.72 -26.00
CA ASP A 241 -1.59 -7.33 -26.90
C ASP A 241 -1.01 -7.49 -28.32
N VAL A 242 -1.73 -8.21 -29.18
CA VAL A 242 -1.35 -8.49 -30.57
C VAL A 242 -2.37 -7.91 -31.53
N ALA A 243 -1.89 -7.22 -32.58
CA ALA A 243 -2.75 -6.63 -33.60
C ALA A 243 -2.02 -6.48 -34.93
N ASP A 244 -2.78 -6.52 -36.02
CA ASP A 244 -2.36 -6.03 -37.34
C ASP A 244 -2.95 -4.64 -37.53
N LEU A 245 -2.26 -3.62 -37.00
CA LEU A 245 -2.79 -2.25 -37.02
C LEU A 245 -2.63 -1.60 -38.38
N ASP A 246 -1.62 -1.96 -39.18
CA ASP A 246 -1.39 -1.34 -40.49
C ASP A 246 -2.09 -2.07 -41.66
N GLY A 247 -2.75 -3.20 -41.36
CA GLY A 247 -3.56 -3.97 -42.29
C GLY A 247 -2.71 -4.71 -43.34
N ASP A 248 -1.42 -4.94 -43.06
CA ASP A 248 -0.52 -5.62 -43.99
C ASP A 248 -0.57 -7.15 -43.91
N GLY A 249 -1.43 -7.67 -43.02
CA GLY A 249 -1.67 -9.10 -42.82
C GLY A 249 -0.71 -9.75 -41.84
N GLN A 250 0.27 -9.01 -41.29
CA GLN A 250 1.18 -9.49 -40.26
C GLN A 250 0.83 -8.91 -38.91
N GLN A 251 0.67 -9.79 -37.93
CA GLN A 251 0.43 -9.37 -36.55
C GLN A 251 1.71 -8.91 -35.86
N GLU A 252 1.59 -7.84 -35.07
CA GLU A 252 2.65 -7.27 -34.26
C GLU A 252 2.30 -7.31 -32.78
N VAL A 253 3.33 -7.37 -31.94
CA VAL A 253 3.16 -7.38 -30.48
C VAL A 253 3.39 -5.97 -29.93
N TYR A 254 2.41 -5.42 -29.23
CA TYR A 254 2.49 -4.11 -28.57
C TYR A 254 2.67 -4.32 -27.06
N VAL A 255 3.63 -3.63 -26.44
CA VAL A 255 3.97 -3.79 -25.03
C VAL A 255 4.07 -2.43 -24.33
N GLY A 256 3.27 -2.26 -23.29
CA GLY A 256 3.33 -1.14 -22.38
C GLY A 256 4.25 -1.44 -21.20
N THR A 257 5.14 -0.50 -20.87
CA THR A 257 6.10 -0.64 -19.77
C THR A 257 5.78 0.27 -18.58
N GLY A 258 6.21 -0.18 -17.41
CA GLY A 258 5.94 0.42 -16.11
C GLY A 258 7.04 1.36 -15.61
N PRO A 259 7.23 1.46 -14.28
CA PRO A 259 8.09 2.46 -13.66
C PRO A 259 9.49 2.51 -14.28
N TYR A 260 9.99 3.73 -14.47
CA TYR A 260 11.32 4.07 -15.01
C TYR A 260 11.54 3.81 -16.52
N GLY A 261 10.68 3.02 -17.16
CA GLY A 261 10.73 2.70 -18.59
C GLY A 261 9.72 3.53 -19.37
N ARG A 262 8.43 3.40 -19.01
CA ARG A 262 7.31 4.28 -19.41
C ARG A 262 7.22 4.58 -20.91
N VAL A 263 7.39 3.53 -21.70
CA VAL A 263 7.30 3.53 -23.17
C VAL A 263 6.33 2.48 -23.69
N LEU A 264 5.79 2.75 -24.88
CA LEU A 264 5.10 1.81 -25.74
C LEU A 264 6.12 1.23 -26.73
N LEU A 265 6.26 -0.08 -26.73
CA LEU A 265 7.12 -0.80 -27.67
C LEU A 265 6.25 -1.61 -28.64
N SER A 266 6.69 -1.72 -29.90
CA SER A 266 6.16 -2.72 -30.83
C SER A 266 7.26 -3.67 -31.27
N PHE A 267 6.98 -4.97 -31.24
CA PHE A 267 7.82 -6.02 -31.80
C PHE A 267 7.18 -6.47 -33.11
N ARG A 268 7.85 -6.23 -34.23
CA ARG A 268 7.39 -6.59 -35.57
C ARG A 268 8.23 -7.74 -36.14
N PRO A 269 7.62 -8.85 -36.58
CA PRO A 269 8.34 -9.87 -37.31
C PRO A 269 8.75 -9.35 -38.70
N LEU A 270 9.95 -9.72 -39.14
CA LEU A 270 10.45 -9.42 -40.49
C LEU A 270 10.47 -10.69 -41.34
N ALA A 271 10.43 -10.52 -42.66
CA ALA A 271 10.40 -11.63 -43.62
C ALA A 271 11.63 -12.57 -43.56
N ASP A 272 12.74 -12.12 -42.94
CA ASP A 272 13.95 -12.93 -42.73
C ASP A 272 13.92 -13.74 -41.41
N GLY A 273 12.80 -13.69 -40.68
CA GLY A 273 12.61 -14.37 -39.38
C GLY A 273 13.18 -13.61 -38.19
N THR A 274 13.75 -12.42 -38.39
CA THR A 274 14.20 -11.54 -37.30
C THR A 274 13.06 -10.64 -36.82
N TRP A 275 13.27 -9.95 -35.70
CA TRP A 275 12.30 -9.03 -35.11
C TRP A 275 12.85 -7.61 -35.07
N ARG A 276 12.02 -6.64 -35.43
CA ARG A 276 12.29 -5.22 -35.24
C ARG A 276 11.58 -4.71 -34.00
N ILE A 277 12.26 -3.86 -33.23
CA ILE A 277 11.69 -3.13 -32.10
C ILE A 277 11.54 -1.68 -32.51
N ASP A 278 10.34 -1.14 -32.39
CA ASP A 278 10.03 0.26 -32.71
C ASP A 278 9.28 0.94 -31.53
N HIS A 279 9.21 2.27 -31.60
CA HIS A 279 8.41 3.13 -30.74
C HIS A 279 7.22 3.67 -31.55
N PRO A 280 6.07 2.97 -31.58
CA PRO A 280 5.01 3.22 -32.55
C PRO A 280 4.26 4.54 -32.32
N HIS A 281 4.39 5.15 -31.14
CA HIS A 281 3.81 6.45 -30.83
C HIS A 281 4.70 7.28 -29.87
N PRO A 282 5.72 8.00 -30.39
CA PRO A 282 6.67 8.77 -29.58
C PRO A 282 6.02 9.83 -28.66
N GLU A 283 4.84 10.36 -29.01
CA GLU A 283 4.11 11.30 -28.17
C GLU A 283 3.57 10.63 -26.89
N THR A 284 3.17 9.35 -26.96
CA THR A 284 2.81 8.57 -25.75
C THR A 284 4.04 8.34 -24.89
N ASP A 285 5.19 8.01 -25.47
CA ASP A 285 6.44 7.84 -24.73
C ASP A 285 6.86 9.14 -24.03
N ALA A 286 6.67 10.27 -24.71
CA ALA A 286 6.96 11.60 -24.17
C ALA A 286 6.09 11.97 -22.96
N THR A 287 4.94 11.28 -22.76
CA THR A 287 4.14 11.44 -21.54
C THR A 287 4.89 10.97 -20.30
N ASN A 288 5.87 10.07 -20.43
CA ASN A 288 6.63 9.49 -19.33
C ASN A 288 5.70 8.97 -18.20
N SER A 289 4.62 8.31 -18.59
CA SER A 289 3.61 7.69 -17.72
C SER A 289 3.65 6.18 -17.89
N ASP A 290 3.33 5.45 -16.84
CA ASP A 290 3.28 3.99 -16.93
C ASP A 290 2.18 3.59 -17.93
N ILE A 291 2.39 2.56 -18.74
CA ILE A 291 1.37 2.04 -19.65
C ILE A 291 0.82 0.75 -19.04
N SER A 292 -0.20 0.89 -18.20
CA SER A 292 -0.69 -0.16 -17.30
C SER A 292 -1.55 -1.22 -17.97
N ALA A 293 -2.10 -0.92 -19.15
CA ALA A 293 -2.88 -1.83 -19.96
C ALA A 293 -2.79 -1.47 -21.45
N VAL A 294 -2.82 -2.50 -22.30
CA VAL A 294 -2.81 -2.43 -23.76
C VAL A 294 -3.91 -3.37 -24.25
N LEU A 295 -4.75 -2.92 -25.16
CA LEU A 295 -5.84 -3.69 -25.73
C LEU A 295 -6.04 -3.33 -27.19
N ALA A 296 -6.07 -4.32 -28.08
CA ALA A 296 -6.39 -4.15 -29.48
C ALA A 296 -7.81 -4.66 -29.78
N ALA A 297 -8.63 -3.80 -30.39
CA ALA A 297 -10.00 -4.16 -30.78
C ALA A 297 -10.55 -3.22 -31.84
N ASP A 298 -11.47 -3.71 -32.65
CA ASP A 298 -12.31 -2.87 -33.52
C ASP A 298 -13.39 -2.22 -32.63
N LEU A 299 -13.17 -0.96 -32.24
CA LEU A 299 -13.94 -0.20 -31.26
C LEU A 299 -15.03 0.67 -31.90
N ASP A 300 -14.97 0.94 -33.20
CA ASP A 300 -16.03 1.67 -33.92
C ASP A 300 -16.82 0.82 -34.92
N GLY A 301 -16.47 -0.46 -35.07
CA GLY A 301 -17.19 -1.43 -35.89
C GLY A 301 -16.89 -1.32 -37.39
N ASP A 302 -15.81 -0.64 -37.79
CA ASP A 302 -15.42 -0.50 -39.19
C ASP A 302 -14.63 -1.72 -39.74
N GLY A 303 -14.27 -2.65 -38.85
CA GLY A 303 -13.55 -3.88 -39.15
C GLY A 303 -12.03 -3.75 -39.05
N ALA A 304 -11.47 -2.55 -38.84
CA ALA A 304 -10.08 -2.33 -38.49
C ALA A 304 -9.90 -2.30 -36.97
N GLN A 305 -8.73 -2.70 -36.47
CA GLN A 305 -8.45 -2.64 -35.04
C GLN A 305 -7.86 -1.29 -34.64
N GLU A 306 -8.31 -0.77 -33.50
CA GLU A 306 -7.65 0.28 -32.75
C GLU A 306 -6.80 -0.28 -31.62
N LEU A 307 -5.82 0.51 -31.18
CA LEU A 307 -5.05 0.24 -29.96
C LEU A 307 -5.50 1.16 -28.83
N ALA A 308 -6.17 0.60 -27.83
CA ALA A 308 -6.49 1.28 -26.58
C ALA A 308 -5.37 1.10 -25.55
N LEU A 309 -5.00 2.19 -24.88
CA LEU A 309 -3.91 2.24 -23.89
C LEU A 309 -4.40 2.92 -22.62
N ALA A 310 -4.03 2.37 -21.46
CA ALA A 310 -4.13 3.07 -20.19
C ALA A 310 -2.77 3.71 -19.87
N ALA A 311 -2.68 5.04 -20.01
CA ALA A 311 -1.47 5.80 -19.71
C ALA A 311 -1.61 6.48 -18.33
N GLY A 312 -0.95 5.91 -17.32
CA GLY A 312 -0.91 6.36 -15.94
C GLY A 312 -0.41 5.24 -15.02
N PRO A 313 0.10 5.52 -13.80
CA PRO A 313 0.23 6.83 -13.11
C PRO A 313 1.32 7.78 -13.67
N TRP A 314 1.54 8.89 -12.97
CA TRP A 314 2.61 9.93 -13.10
C TRP A 314 2.23 11.24 -13.81
N ARG A 315 1.87 11.25 -15.09
CA ARG A 315 1.57 12.50 -15.82
C ARG A 315 0.26 12.47 -16.61
N ALA A 316 0.00 11.41 -17.37
CA ALA A 316 -1.13 11.34 -18.31
C ALA A 316 -2.48 11.12 -17.62
N PHE A 317 -2.62 10.02 -16.88
CA PHE A 317 -3.85 9.61 -16.19
C PHE A 317 -5.07 9.52 -17.11
N ASP A 318 -4.86 8.96 -18.31
CA ASP A 318 -5.87 8.90 -19.36
C ASP A 318 -5.91 7.52 -20.04
N VAL A 319 -7.05 7.26 -20.68
CA VAL A 319 -7.24 6.21 -21.68
C VAL A 319 -7.08 6.84 -23.05
N ARG A 320 -6.26 6.25 -23.90
CA ARG A 320 -5.96 6.70 -25.27
C ARG A 320 -6.41 5.65 -26.27
N VAL A 321 -6.92 6.07 -27.41
CA VAL A 321 -7.19 5.21 -28.56
C VAL A 321 -6.34 5.68 -29.73
N LEU A 322 -5.53 4.78 -30.27
CA LEU A 322 -4.63 5.03 -31.38
C LEU A 322 -5.06 4.24 -32.63
N ARG A 323 -4.81 4.82 -33.81
CA ARG A 323 -5.02 4.19 -35.14
C ARG A 323 -3.76 4.23 -36.00
N PRO A 324 -3.63 3.38 -37.02
CA PRO A 324 -2.61 3.55 -38.05
C PRO A 324 -2.75 4.91 -38.77
N GLY A 325 -1.65 5.67 -38.79
CA GLY A 325 -1.50 6.87 -39.61
C GLY A 325 -0.95 6.55 -41.00
N LYS A 326 -0.75 7.60 -41.81
CA LYS A 326 -0.33 7.47 -43.23
C LYS A 326 1.04 6.83 -43.44
N ASP A 327 1.93 6.93 -42.44
CA ASP A 327 3.31 6.43 -42.51
C ASP A 327 3.52 5.19 -41.59
N ARG A 328 2.45 4.46 -41.25
CA ARG A 328 2.44 3.35 -40.27
C ARG A 328 2.80 3.76 -38.84
N ALA A 329 3.09 5.03 -38.58
CA ALA A 329 3.11 5.59 -37.23
C ALA A 329 1.68 5.64 -36.69
N LEU A 330 1.50 5.34 -35.41
CA LEU A 330 0.17 5.46 -34.81
C LEU A 330 -0.20 6.93 -34.63
N GLU A 331 -1.49 7.24 -34.67
CA GLU A 331 -2.05 8.56 -34.44
C GLU A 331 -3.09 8.51 -33.31
N LEU A 332 -3.07 9.50 -32.41
CA LEU A 332 -4.08 9.63 -31.36
C LEU A 332 -5.44 10.04 -31.95
N VAL A 333 -6.44 9.17 -31.79
CA VAL A 333 -7.82 9.40 -32.27
C VAL A 333 -8.69 10.00 -31.19
N ALA A 334 -8.69 9.38 -30.01
CA ALA A 334 -9.51 9.78 -28.88
C ALA A 334 -8.77 9.61 -27.56
N ARG A 335 -9.18 10.40 -26.56
CA ARG A 335 -8.56 10.44 -25.24
C ARG A 335 -9.59 10.74 -24.16
N ARG A 336 -9.49 10.08 -23.01
CA ARG A 336 -10.31 10.38 -21.81
C ARG A 336 -9.46 10.37 -20.55
N LYS A 337 -9.41 11.50 -19.85
CA LYS A 337 -8.74 11.60 -18.55
C LYS A 337 -9.62 10.99 -17.45
N LEU A 338 -9.21 9.84 -16.92
CA LEU A 338 -9.99 9.09 -15.91
C LEU A 338 -9.29 8.96 -14.57
N GLY A 339 -7.96 9.05 -14.52
CA GLY A 339 -7.16 8.70 -13.33
C GLY A 339 -6.28 7.47 -13.58
N ALA A 340 -5.96 6.73 -12.51
CA ALA A 340 -5.18 5.51 -12.63
C ALA A 340 -6.09 4.35 -13.08
N VAL A 341 -5.89 3.86 -14.30
CA VAL A 341 -6.61 2.71 -14.85
C VAL A 341 -5.75 1.46 -14.68
N VAL A 342 -6.31 0.38 -14.15
CA VAL A 342 -5.59 -0.86 -13.82
C VAL A 342 -5.84 -2.00 -14.81
N GLY A 343 -6.81 -1.84 -15.70
CA GLY A 343 -7.14 -2.82 -16.73
C GLY A 343 -8.06 -2.24 -17.79
N LEU A 344 -7.93 -2.78 -19.01
CA LEU A 344 -8.80 -2.53 -20.15
C LEU A 344 -9.33 -3.86 -20.67
N ALA A 345 -10.58 -3.89 -21.13
CA ALA A 345 -11.20 -5.03 -21.79
C ALA A 345 -12.25 -4.56 -22.80
N THR A 346 -12.72 -5.45 -23.68
CA THR A 346 -13.92 -5.21 -24.49
C THR A 346 -15.12 -5.89 -23.86
N LEU A 347 -16.30 -5.31 -24.06
CA LEU A 347 -17.59 -5.85 -23.64
C LEU A 347 -18.59 -5.73 -24.78
N ARG A 348 -19.31 -6.79 -25.08
CA ARG A 348 -20.51 -6.76 -25.92
C ARG A 348 -21.71 -6.35 -25.08
N ALA A 349 -22.28 -5.19 -25.38
CA ALA A 349 -23.48 -4.70 -24.74
C ALA A 349 -24.72 -5.49 -25.19
N ALA A 350 -25.82 -5.36 -24.44
CA ALA A 350 -27.08 -6.06 -24.70
C ALA A 350 -27.71 -5.72 -26.07
N ASP A 351 -27.36 -4.59 -26.66
CA ASP A 351 -27.75 -4.19 -28.03
C ASP A 351 -26.79 -4.72 -29.12
N GLY A 352 -25.75 -5.46 -28.72
CA GLY A 352 -24.72 -6.02 -29.60
C GLY A 352 -23.53 -5.10 -29.85
N GLU A 353 -23.57 -3.86 -29.37
CA GLU A 353 -22.46 -2.91 -29.53
C GLU A 353 -21.22 -3.37 -28.75
N ARG A 354 -20.03 -3.17 -29.32
CA ARG A 354 -18.78 -3.37 -28.59
C ARG A 354 -18.36 -2.09 -27.87
N LEU A 355 -18.15 -2.19 -26.56
CA LEU A 355 -17.70 -1.10 -25.71
C LEU A 355 -16.31 -1.38 -25.15
N LEU A 356 -15.57 -0.30 -24.88
CA LEU A 356 -14.32 -0.34 -24.13
C LEU A 356 -14.62 -0.25 -22.63
N VAL A 357 -14.11 -1.19 -21.85
CA VAL A 357 -14.24 -1.23 -20.39
C VAL A 357 -12.93 -0.76 -19.76
N ALA A 358 -12.99 0.24 -18.88
CA ALA A 358 -11.84 0.72 -18.13
C ALA A 358 -12.09 0.64 -16.62
N ALA A 359 -11.24 -0.08 -15.89
CA ALA A 359 -11.28 -0.17 -14.43
C ALA A 359 -10.35 0.88 -13.81
N LYS A 360 -10.93 1.88 -13.13
CA LYS A 360 -10.22 3.02 -12.53
C LYS A 360 -10.12 2.90 -11.01
N THR A 361 -8.93 3.11 -10.47
CA THR A 361 -8.63 3.12 -9.02
C THR A 361 -8.14 4.50 -8.53
N ASP A 362 -8.22 4.74 -7.22
CA ASP A 362 -7.77 5.97 -6.56
C ASP A 362 -6.35 5.89 -5.98
N GLY A 363 -5.66 4.75 -6.12
CA GLY A 363 -4.37 4.45 -5.49
C GLY A 363 -3.17 5.36 -5.89
N TYR A 364 -3.35 6.28 -6.83
CA TYR A 364 -2.31 7.20 -7.32
C TYR A 364 -2.83 8.64 -7.53
N PRO A 365 -3.15 9.38 -6.46
CA PRO A 365 -3.63 10.75 -6.58
C PRO A 365 -2.53 11.71 -7.07
N SER A 366 -2.90 12.74 -7.82
CA SER A 366 -2.02 13.80 -8.35
C SER A 366 -2.73 15.15 -8.44
N LYS A 367 -2.30 16.10 -7.60
CA LYS A 367 -2.68 17.52 -7.63
C LYS A 367 -2.06 18.30 -8.81
N VAL A 368 -1.20 17.65 -9.60
CA VAL A 368 -0.60 18.22 -10.81
C VAL A 368 -1.40 17.82 -12.05
N ALA A 369 -1.89 16.58 -12.09
CA ALA A 369 -2.69 16.08 -13.20
C ALA A 369 -4.19 16.40 -13.02
N PHE A 370 -4.64 16.63 -11.80
CA PHE A 370 -6.02 16.95 -11.46
C PHE A 370 -6.08 18.12 -10.47
N SER A 371 -7.29 18.60 -10.19
CA SER A 371 -7.49 19.67 -9.21
C SER A 371 -7.04 19.25 -7.81
N ALA A 372 -6.60 20.22 -6.99
CA ALA A 372 -6.19 19.93 -5.61
C ALA A 372 -7.32 19.38 -4.72
N SER A 373 -8.58 19.73 -5.02
CA SER A 373 -9.79 19.25 -4.32
C SER A 373 -10.21 17.84 -4.73
N ASP A 374 -9.77 17.39 -5.90
CA ASP A 374 -10.08 16.06 -6.44
C ASP A 374 -8.83 15.47 -7.12
N PRO A 375 -7.81 15.10 -6.33
CA PRO A 375 -6.51 14.71 -6.88
C PRO A 375 -6.55 13.33 -7.55
N ALA A 376 -7.61 12.55 -7.38
CA ALA A 376 -7.78 11.26 -8.04
C ALA A 376 -8.53 11.37 -9.39
N GLY A 377 -9.08 12.53 -9.71
CA GLY A 377 -9.95 12.71 -10.87
C GLY A 377 -11.32 12.05 -10.70
N PRO A 378 -12.05 11.77 -11.81
CA PRO A 378 -13.38 11.16 -11.76
C PRO A 378 -13.47 9.94 -10.82
N PRO A 379 -14.61 9.68 -10.15
CA PRO A 379 -14.72 8.64 -9.12
C PRO A 379 -14.22 7.25 -9.54
N ALA A 380 -13.62 6.49 -8.62
CA ALA A 380 -13.20 5.10 -8.87
C ALA A 380 -14.38 4.19 -9.26
N GLY A 381 -14.11 3.21 -10.13
CA GLY A 381 -15.12 2.29 -10.65
C GLY A 381 -14.82 1.83 -12.08
N VAL A 382 -15.83 1.26 -12.73
CA VAL A 382 -15.76 0.80 -14.12
C VAL A 382 -16.47 1.77 -15.03
N TYR A 383 -15.77 2.19 -16.08
CA TYR A 383 -16.28 3.05 -17.13
C TYR A 383 -16.50 2.21 -18.39
N LEU A 384 -17.74 2.18 -18.89
CA LEU A 384 -18.08 1.68 -20.21
C LEU A 384 -18.04 2.83 -21.20
N LEU A 385 -17.10 2.76 -22.14
CA LEU A 385 -16.76 3.83 -23.07
C LEU A 385 -17.10 3.41 -24.51
N ARG A 386 -17.68 4.33 -25.26
CA ARG A 386 -17.90 4.22 -26.70
C ARG A 386 -16.93 5.15 -27.43
N LEU A 387 -16.34 4.66 -28.52
CA LEU A 387 -15.59 5.51 -29.45
C LEU A 387 -16.58 6.18 -30.41
N ALA A 388 -16.85 7.47 -30.21
CA ALA A 388 -17.74 8.27 -31.03
C ALA A 388 -16.92 9.31 -31.82
N GLY A 389 -16.49 8.94 -33.02
CA GLY A 389 -15.62 9.78 -33.85
C GLY A 389 -14.24 9.96 -33.20
N ARG A 390 -13.98 11.13 -32.60
CA ARG A 390 -12.71 11.46 -31.92
C ARG A 390 -12.84 11.54 -30.39
N GLU A 391 -13.97 11.08 -29.85
CA GLU A 391 -14.24 11.13 -28.41
C GLU A 391 -14.49 9.75 -27.81
N LEU A 392 -14.17 9.62 -26.53
CA LEU A 392 -14.53 8.47 -25.70
C LEU A 392 -15.69 8.88 -24.78
N GLU A 393 -16.91 8.54 -25.20
CA GLU A 393 -18.14 8.85 -24.46
C GLU A 393 -18.38 7.81 -23.37
N THR A 394 -18.68 8.27 -22.15
CA THR A 394 -19.11 7.36 -21.07
C THR A 394 -20.56 6.97 -21.26
N VAL A 395 -20.80 5.73 -21.68
CA VAL A 395 -22.13 5.15 -21.83
C VAL A 395 -22.71 4.79 -20.48
N ARG A 396 -21.88 4.24 -19.58
CA ARG A 396 -22.26 3.86 -18.23
C ARG A 396 -21.06 3.92 -17.29
N PHE A 397 -21.34 4.24 -16.02
CA PHE A 397 -20.37 4.18 -14.94
C PHE A 397 -20.91 3.27 -13.83
N LEU A 398 -20.09 2.30 -13.41
CA LEU A 398 -20.35 1.42 -12.28
C LEU A 398 -19.40 1.81 -11.14
N PRO A 399 -19.87 2.41 -10.04
CA PRO A 399 -18.99 2.89 -8.99
C PRO A 399 -18.24 1.74 -8.31
N ALA A 400 -16.99 2.01 -7.91
CA ALA A 400 -16.25 1.09 -7.07
C ALA A 400 -17.04 0.81 -5.78
N PRO A 401 -17.03 -0.44 -5.28
CA PRO A 401 -17.77 -0.79 -4.07
C PRO A 401 -17.19 0.00 -2.89
N ARG A 402 -18.06 0.50 -2.01
CA ARG A 402 -17.65 1.23 -0.80
C ARG A 402 -18.18 0.54 0.45
N ARG A 403 -17.28 0.31 1.40
CA ARG A 403 -17.62 -0.17 2.74
C ARG A 403 -17.94 0.99 3.67
N ALA A 404 -18.98 0.84 4.47
CA ALA A 404 -19.33 1.83 5.48
C ALA A 404 -18.27 1.88 6.61
N GLY A 405 -17.93 3.09 7.04
CA GLY A 405 -16.89 3.35 8.04
C GLY A 405 -15.45 3.17 7.56
N ALA A 406 -15.20 2.84 6.28
CA ALA A 406 -13.85 2.75 5.73
C ALA A 406 -13.23 4.14 5.54
N ALA A 407 -11.99 4.33 6.00
CA ALA A 407 -11.29 5.60 5.88
C ALA A 407 -10.66 5.80 4.48
N ALA A 408 -10.28 4.71 3.82
CA ALA A 408 -9.63 4.72 2.51
C ALA A 408 -10.55 4.16 1.41
N PRO A 409 -10.41 4.62 0.15
CA PRO A 409 -11.05 3.97 -0.99
C PRO A 409 -10.48 2.56 -1.20
N VAL A 410 -11.26 1.70 -1.85
CA VAL A 410 -10.78 0.38 -2.26
C VAL A 410 -9.84 0.48 -3.45
N ASP A 411 -8.87 -0.44 -3.52
CA ASP A 411 -7.98 -0.58 -4.66
C ASP A 411 -8.52 -1.65 -5.62
N LEU A 412 -8.83 -1.23 -6.86
CA LEU A 412 -9.06 -2.17 -7.95
C LEU A 412 -7.70 -2.66 -8.47
N HIS A 413 -7.56 -3.96 -8.68
CA HIS A 413 -6.28 -4.54 -9.12
C HIS A 413 -6.40 -5.51 -10.30
N ARG A 414 -7.63 -5.80 -10.75
CA ARG A 414 -7.89 -6.70 -11.86
C ARG A 414 -9.23 -6.41 -12.54
N LEU A 415 -9.28 -6.60 -13.86
CA LEU A 415 -10.47 -6.55 -14.71
C LEU A 415 -10.47 -7.78 -15.62
N ASP A 416 -11.58 -8.49 -15.68
CA ASP A 416 -11.89 -9.50 -16.70
C ASP A 416 -13.32 -9.28 -17.21
N VAL A 417 -13.57 -9.67 -18.47
CA VAL A 417 -14.89 -9.62 -19.09
C VAL A 417 -15.15 -10.92 -19.83
N GLY A 418 -16.36 -11.46 -19.69
CA GLY A 418 -16.82 -12.67 -20.39
C GLY A 418 -18.20 -13.11 -19.88
N ASP A 419 -18.87 -13.98 -20.62
CA ASP A 419 -20.16 -14.57 -20.26
C ASP A 419 -19.96 -15.60 -19.13
N LEU A 420 -20.44 -15.31 -17.91
CA LEU A 420 -20.17 -16.16 -16.74
C LEU A 420 -21.30 -17.15 -16.42
N ASP A 421 -22.47 -16.96 -17.03
CA ASP A 421 -23.64 -17.79 -16.78
C ASP A 421 -24.27 -18.39 -18.03
N GLY A 422 -23.66 -18.15 -19.19
CA GLY A 422 -24.00 -18.75 -20.48
C GLY A 422 -25.22 -18.12 -21.14
N ASP A 423 -25.63 -16.90 -20.74
CA ASP A 423 -26.78 -16.21 -21.32
C ASP A 423 -26.48 -15.46 -22.64
N GLY A 424 -25.21 -15.45 -23.06
CA GLY A 424 -24.70 -14.83 -24.27
C GLY A 424 -24.34 -13.35 -24.12
N LEU A 425 -24.45 -12.78 -22.92
CA LEU A 425 -24.04 -11.41 -22.60
C LEU A 425 -22.73 -11.42 -21.82
N ASP A 426 -21.92 -10.38 -22.03
CA ASP A 426 -20.65 -10.23 -21.33
C ASP A 426 -20.86 -9.63 -19.93
N ASP A 427 -20.33 -10.31 -18.91
CA ASP A 427 -20.26 -9.84 -17.53
C ASP A 427 -18.88 -9.28 -17.19
N ILE A 428 -18.79 -8.53 -16.09
CA ILE A 428 -17.54 -7.89 -15.65
C ILE A 428 -17.11 -8.45 -14.30
N ILE A 429 -15.85 -8.87 -14.20
CA ILE A 429 -15.20 -9.28 -12.95
C ILE A 429 -14.14 -8.27 -12.54
N LEU A 430 -14.18 -7.88 -11.26
CA LEU A 430 -13.23 -6.97 -10.64
C LEU A 430 -12.56 -7.62 -9.43
N GLY A 431 -11.23 -7.60 -9.41
CA GLY A 431 -10.47 -7.85 -8.20
C GLY A 431 -10.44 -6.60 -7.32
N VAL A 432 -10.93 -6.70 -6.10
CA VAL A 432 -11.01 -5.60 -5.13
C VAL A 432 -10.16 -5.90 -3.90
N HIS A 433 -9.38 -4.90 -3.49
CA HIS A 433 -8.60 -4.93 -2.27
C HIS A 433 -9.03 -3.78 -1.36
N ASP A 434 -9.52 -4.11 -0.17
CA ASP A 434 -9.70 -3.14 0.91
C ASP A 434 -8.49 -3.27 1.86
N PRO A 435 -7.73 -2.18 2.10
CA PRO A 435 -6.55 -2.23 2.97
C PRO A 435 -6.86 -2.70 4.40
N GLU A 436 -8.09 -2.45 4.90
CA GLU A 436 -8.53 -2.81 6.25
C GLU A 436 -9.16 -4.21 6.32
N LEU A 437 -9.58 -4.79 5.19
CA LEU A 437 -10.12 -6.14 5.12
C LEU A 437 -9.15 -7.08 4.40
N GLN A 438 -8.54 -7.99 5.17
CA GLN A 438 -7.89 -9.16 4.61
C GLN A 438 -8.74 -10.41 4.87
N PRO A 439 -8.98 -11.26 3.85
CA PRO A 439 -8.48 -11.12 2.48
C PRO A 439 -9.35 -10.27 1.55
N GLY A 440 -8.80 -9.87 0.39
CA GLY A 440 -9.54 -9.19 -0.69
C GLY A 440 -10.66 -10.05 -1.30
N PHE A 441 -11.55 -9.42 -2.08
CA PHE A 441 -12.76 -10.05 -2.64
C PHE A 441 -12.95 -9.70 -4.11
N THR A 442 -13.80 -10.47 -4.78
CA THR A 442 -14.19 -10.26 -6.18
C THR A 442 -15.57 -9.64 -6.25
N VAL A 443 -15.74 -8.65 -7.14
CA VAL A 443 -17.06 -8.11 -7.50
C VAL A 443 -17.39 -8.53 -8.92
N ILE A 444 -18.63 -8.96 -9.13
CA ILE A 444 -19.17 -9.34 -10.43
C ILE A 444 -20.30 -8.39 -10.77
N HIS A 445 -20.25 -7.81 -11.97
CA HIS A 445 -21.37 -7.09 -12.55
C HIS A 445 -21.98 -7.95 -13.65
N ARG A 446 -23.13 -8.56 -13.35
CA ARG A 446 -23.87 -9.39 -14.31
C ARG A 446 -24.67 -8.51 -15.25
N GLN A 447 -24.45 -8.57 -16.56
CA GLN A 447 -25.25 -7.82 -17.52
C GLN A 447 -26.66 -8.41 -17.60
N ARG A 448 -27.66 -7.54 -17.79
CA ARG A 448 -29.04 -7.93 -18.06
C ARG A 448 -29.40 -7.61 -19.51
N ILE A 449 -30.44 -8.26 -20.01
CA ILE A 449 -30.97 -8.06 -21.36
C ILE A 449 -31.41 -6.61 -21.65
N ASP A 450 -31.70 -5.82 -20.62
CA ASP A 450 -32.03 -4.39 -20.74
C ASP A 450 -30.80 -3.46 -20.69
N GLY A 451 -29.59 -4.03 -20.64
CA GLY A 451 -28.32 -3.32 -20.52
C GLY A 451 -28.01 -2.77 -19.13
N SER A 452 -28.85 -3.05 -18.12
CA SER A 452 -28.52 -2.80 -16.71
C SER A 452 -27.61 -3.90 -16.14
N PHE A 453 -27.07 -3.69 -14.95
CA PHE A 453 -26.19 -4.64 -14.29
C PHE A 453 -26.70 -5.02 -12.90
N GLY A 454 -26.75 -6.32 -12.63
CA GLY A 454 -26.81 -6.88 -11.27
C GLY A 454 -25.41 -6.86 -10.64
N VAL A 455 -25.33 -6.94 -9.31
CA VAL A 455 -24.04 -6.96 -8.59
C VAL A 455 -23.98 -8.16 -7.66
N ALA A 456 -22.91 -8.93 -7.75
CA ALA A 456 -22.58 -9.99 -6.81
C ALA A 456 -21.19 -9.76 -6.21
N SER A 457 -20.96 -10.23 -5.00
CA SER A 457 -19.67 -10.18 -4.32
C SER A 457 -19.26 -11.58 -3.91
N LEU A 458 -18.00 -11.93 -4.07
CA LEU A 458 -17.43 -13.24 -3.77
C LEU A 458 -16.23 -13.05 -2.85
N ALA A 459 -16.35 -13.46 -1.58
CA ALA A 459 -15.32 -13.27 -0.58
C ALA A 459 -14.31 -14.43 -0.55
N GLY A 460 -13.07 -14.14 -0.17
CA GLY A 460 -12.03 -15.16 0.01
C GLY A 460 -11.47 -15.75 -1.29
N PHE A 461 -11.79 -15.17 -2.45
CA PHE A 461 -11.22 -15.50 -3.74
C PHE A 461 -10.61 -14.26 -4.42
N ARG A 462 -9.45 -14.44 -5.05
CA ARG A 462 -8.88 -13.47 -5.99
C ARG A 462 -8.95 -14.03 -7.42
N PRO A 463 -9.49 -13.27 -8.40
CA PRO A 463 -9.61 -13.76 -9.76
C PRO A 463 -8.22 -13.83 -10.44
N VAL A 464 -8.01 -14.87 -11.25
CA VAL A 464 -6.74 -15.11 -11.98
C VAL A 464 -6.95 -15.13 -13.50
N ALA A 465 -8.06 -15.67 -13.98
CA ALA A 465 -8.50 -15.59 -15.38
C ALA A 465 -9.91 -16.16 -15.55
N LEU A 466 -10.55 -15.78 -16.65
CA LEU A 466 -11.68 -16.50 -17.22
C LEU A 466 -11.20 -17.42 -18.34
N VAL A 467 -11.71 -18.65 -18.36
CA VAL A 467 -11.35 -19.71 -19.31
C VAL A 467 -12.62 -20.45 -19.75
N GLU A 468 -12.51 -21.21 -20.84
CA GLU A 468 -13.57 -22.10 -21.32
C GLU A 468 -12.97 -23.51 -21.39
N VAL A 469 -13.43 -24.45 -20.55
CA VAL A 469 -12.76 -25.75 -20.39
C VAL A 469 -13.65 -26.97 -20.59
N ASP A 470 -14.97 -26.83 -20.60
CA ASP A 470 -15.87 -27.98 -20.70
C ASP A 470 -16.82 -27.92 -21.92
N GLY A 471 -16.82 -26.81 -22.65
CA GLY A 471 -17.51 -26.63 -23.91
C GLY A 471 -18.95 -26.19 -23.77
N ASP A 472 -19.37 -25.75 -22.59
CA ASP A 472 -20.61 -25.01 -22.42
C ASP A 472 -20.44 -23.51 -22.77
N PRO A 473 -21.51 -22.70 -22.78
CA PRO A 473 -21.38 -21.27 -23.09
C PRO A 473 -20.80 -20.40 -21.96
N ALA A 474 -20.74 -20.91 -20.73
CA ALA A 474 -20.38 -20.16 -19.52
C ALA A 474 -18.89 -20.28 -19.21
N ALA A 475 -18.19 -19.15 -19.11
CA ALA A 475 -16.78 -19.12 -18.78
C ALA A 475 -16.52 -19.51 -17.31
N GLU A 476 -15.54 -20.40 -17.10
CA GLU A 476 -15.07 -20.78 -15.78
C GLU A 476 -14.05 -19.79 -15.22
N LEU A 477 -14.09 -19.62 -13.90
CA LEU A 477 -13.21 -18.73 -13.17
C LEU A 477 -12.05 -19.51 -12.53
N VAL A 478 -10.83 -19.20 -12.93
CA VAL A 478 -9.62 -19.57 -12.17
C VAL A 478 -9.45 -18.56 -11.04
N ALA A 479 -9.49 -19.02 -9.79
CA ALA A 479 -9.37 -18.16 -8.60
C ALA A 479 -8.47 -18.77 -7.52
N ARG A 480 -7.74 -17.91 -6.81
CA ARG A 480 -6.92 -18.30 -5.65
C ARG A 480 -7.66 -18.05 -4.35
N THR A 481 -7.69 -19.04 -3.47
CA THR A 481 -8.16 -18.83 -2.10
C THR A 481 -7.19 -17.96 -1.33
N THR A 482 -7.72 -17.07 -0.50
CA THR A 482 -6.93 -16.10 0.27
C THR A 482 -7.09 -16.26 1.78
N VAL A 483 -7.75 -17.35 2.23
CA VAL A 483 -8.02 -17.62 3.64
C VAL A 483 -6.82 -18.31 4.29
N ALA A 484 -6.30 -17.74 5.39
CA ALA A 484 -5.08 -18.16 6.07
C ALA A 484 -5.08 -19.61 6.62
N THR A 485 -6.24 -20.28 6.68
CA THR A 485 -6.40 -21.65 7.18
C THR A 485 -6.29 -22.72 6.09
N LEU A 486 -6.37 -22.33 4.82
CA LEU A 486 -6.12 -23.20 3.68
C LEU A 486 -4.71 -22.86 3.16
N SER A 487 -3.93 -23.86 2.77
CA SER A 487 -2.84 -23.62 1.81
C SER A 487 -3.38 -22.74 0.68
N GLN A 488 -2.59 -21.80 0.15
CA GLN A 488 -3.00 -21.05 -1.04
C GLN A 488 -3.27 -22.03 -2.18
N GLU A 489 -4.54 -22.40 -2.32
CA GLU A 489 -5.05 -23.34 -3.29
C GLU A 489 -5.77 -22.59 -4.39
N THR A 490 -5.42 -22.92 -5.63
CA THR A 490 -6.13 -22.44 -6.80
C THR A 490 -7.29 -23.38 -7.11
N TRP A 491 -8.43 -22.78 -7.42
CA TRP A 491 -9.65 -23.45 -7.80
C TRP A 491 -10.08 -23.01 -9.20
N LEU A 492 -10.66 -23.94 -9.95
CA LEU A 492 -11.43 -23.69 -11.16
C LEU A 492 -12.91 -23.79 -10.80
N LEU A 493 -13.64 -22.68 -10.87
CA LEU A 493 -15.07 -22.61 -10.56
C LEU A 493 -15.86 -22.71 -11.86
N GLY A 494 -16.88 -23.56 -11.89
CA GLY A 494 -17.74 -23.80 -13.04
C GLY A 494 -17.52 -25.14 -13.72
N ALA A 495 -16.34 -25.73 -13.56
CA ALA A 495 -16.01 -27.04 -14.13
C ALA A 495 -15.52 -28.01 -13.06
N GLY A 496 -16.12 -29.19 -12.98
CA GLY A 496 -15.67 -30.22 -12.06
C GLY A 496 -16.74 -31.21 -11.63
N ALA A 497 -16.56 -31.72 -10.42
CA ALA A 497 -17.55 -32.55 -9.72
C ALA A 497 -17.51 -32.34 -8.20
N GLU A 498 -16.60 -31.48 -7.71
CA GLU A 498 -16.51 -31.13 -6.29
C GLU A 498 -17.38 -29.90 -6.05
N ALA A 499 -17.98 -29.80 -4.85
CA ALA A 499 -18.66 -28.58 -4.46
C ALA A 499 -17.64 -27.47 -4.20
N THR A 500 -17.96 -26.24 -4.59
CA THR A 500 -17.11 -25.09 -4.26
C THR A 500 -16.87 -25.00 -2.74
N PRO A 501 -15.63 -24.76 -2.30
CA PRO A 501 -15.35 -24.66 -0.87
C PRO A 501 -16.12 -23.48 -0.27
N THR A 502 -17.03 -23.76 0.65
CA THR A 502 -17.77 -22.73 1.38
C THR A 502 -16.85 -21.99 2.35
N LEU A 503 -17.06 -20.68 2.51
CA LEU A 503 -16.42 -19.92 3.57
C LEU A 503 -17.05 -20.33 4.92
N GLN A 504 -16.34 -21.20 5.64
CA GLN A 504 -16.70 -21.60 6.99
C GLN A 504 -15.83 -20.84 8.00
N VAL A 505 -16.48 -20.06 8.87
CA VAL A 505 -15.83 -19.39 10.00
C VAL A 505 -16.20 -20.12 11.28
N ALA A 506 -15.22 -20.29 12.17
CA ALA A 506 -15.41 -20.87 13.48
C ALA A 506 -16.38 -19.99 14.29
N ARG A 507 -17.49 -20.56 14.74
CA ARG A 507 -18.49 -19.86 15.57
C ARG A 507 -18.23 -20.17 17.05
N ALA A 508 -18.44 -19.18 17.91
CA ALA A 508 -18.51 -19.45 19.34
C ALA A 508 -19.72 -20.37 19.63
N PRO A 509 -19.54 -21.51 20.31
CA PRO A 509 -20.65 -22.38 20.68
C PRO A 509 -21.58 -21.62 21.63
N GLN A 510 -22.90 -21.69 21.41
CA GLN A 510 -23.88 -21.05 22.29
C GLN A 510 -24.06 -21.85 23.58
N SER A 511 -24.12 -21.15 24.71
CA SER A 511 -24.41 -21.76 26.02
C SER A 511 -25.88 -21.61 26.40
N ALA A 512 -26.49 -22.69 26.90
CA ALA A 512 -27.83 -22.62 27.45
C ALA A 512 -27.85 -21.80 28.75
N PRO A 513 -28.95 -21.10 29.07
CA PRO A 513 -29.11 -20.45 30.36
C PRO A 513 -28.93 -21.46 31.51
N PRO A 514 -28.30 -21.07 32.65
CA PRO A 514 -28.12 -21.99 33.77
C PRO A 514 -29.48 -22.45 34.32
N PRO A 515 -29.65 -23.72 34.72
CA PRO A 515 -30.94 -24.25 35.20
C PRO A 515 -31.54 -23.48 36.39
N ALA A 516 -30.69 -22.86 37.22
CA ALA A 516 -31.08 -22.02 38.35
C ALA A 516 -31.73 -20.68 37.92
N LEU A 517 -31.63 -20.28 36.65
CA LEU A 517 -32.24 -19.07 36.11
C LEU A 517 -33.69 -19.32 35.65
N SER A 518 -34.64 -19.19 36.58
CA SER A 518 -36.06 -19.44 36.34
C SER A 518 -36.86 -18.26 35.78
N ASP A 519 -36.33 -17.04 35.88
CA ASP A 519 -36.98 -15.84 35.32
C ASP A 519 -36.91 -15.85 33.79
N ARG A 520 -38.08 -15.82 33.13
CA ARG A 520 -38.17 -15.90 31.67
C ARG A 520 -37.55 -14.69 30.96
N LEU A 521 -37.67 -13.48 31.53
CA LEU A 521 -37.12 -12.27 30.92
C LEU A 521 -35.59 -12.28 30.98
N LEU A 522 -35.02 -12.70 32.11
CA LEU A 522 -33.56 -12.82 32.28
C LEU A 522 -33.00 -13.99 31.47
N ALA A 523 -33.71 -15.12 31.37
CA ALA A 523 -33.33 -16.23 30.51
C ALA A 523 -33.35 -15.85 29.02
N SER A 524 -34.34 -15.05 28.58
CA SER A 524 -34.34 -14.49 27.22
C SER A 524 -33.19 -13.51 26.99
N ALA A 525 -32.82 -12.70 27.99
CA ALA A 525 -31.67 -11.80 27.89
C ALA A 525 -30.34 -12.57 27.73
N TRP A 526 -30.18 -13.68 28.47
CA TRP A 526 -29.05 -14.60 28.29
C TRP A 526 -28.98 -15.13 26.85
N LEU A 527 -30.10 -15.68 26.34
CA LEU A 527 -30.15 -16.22 24.97
C LEU A 527 -29.82 -15.18 23.92
N ARG A 528 -30.24 -13.92 24.10
CA ARG A 528 -29.88 -12.82 23.18
C ARG A 528 -28.40 -12.48 23.24
N ALA A 529 -27.77 -12.52 24.42
CA ALA A 529 -26.31 -12.35 24.51
C ALA A 529 -25.56 -13.48 23.78
N GLU A 530 -25.99 -14.73 23.94
CA GLU A 530 -25.40 -15.86 23.22
C GLU A 530 -25.64 -15.80 21.70
N GLN A 531 -26.78 -15.26 21.27
CA GLN A 531 -27.02 -14.97 19.86
C GLN A 531 -26.07 -13.89 19.32
N LEU A 532 -25.78 -12.84 20.09
CA LEU A 532 -24.75 -11.85 19.71
C LEU A 532 -23.38 -12.52 19.57
N ALA A 533 -22.99 -13.41 20.49
CA ALA A 533 -21.75 -14.17 20.39
C ALA A 533 -21.71 -15.04 19.12
N ALA A 534 -22.82 -15.68 18.77
CA ALA A 534 -22.93 -16.47 17.55
C ALA A 534 -22.87 -15.62 16.26
N LEU A 535 -23.20 -14.33 16.34
CA LEU A 535 -23.03 -13.34 15.27
C LEU A 535 -21.60 -12.76 15.22
N ASP A 536 -20.63 -13.38 15.91
CA ASP A 536 -19.26 -12.90 16.03
C ASP A 536 -19.15 -11.51 16.68
N LEU A 537 -20.12 -11.18 17.54
CA LEU A 537 -20.13 -9.96 18.34
C LEU A 537 -19.72 -10.28 19.79
N SER A 538 -18.62 -11.01 19.94
CA SER A 538 -18.17 -11.53 21.24
C SER A 538 -17.94 -10.43 22.28
N SER A 539 -17.41 -9.27 21.88
CA SER A 539 -17.20 -8.13 22.80
C SER A 539 -18.53 -7.54 23.28
N GLU A 540 -19.49 -7.36 22.37
CA GLU A 540 -20.82 -6.86 22.72
C GLU A 540 -21.63 -7.89 23.53
N ALA A 541 -21.49 -9.18 23.22
CA ALA A 541 -22.10 -10.28 23.97
C ALA A 541 -21.55 -10.38 25.40
N ALA A 542 -20.23 -10.26 25.56
CA ALA A 542 -19.58 -10.25 26.87
C ALA A 542 -20.08 -9.09 27.74
N ARG A 543 -20.19 -7.87 27.17
CA ARG A 543 -20.78 -6.72 27.87
C ARG A 543 -22.23 -6.94 28.26
N ALA A 544 -23.04 -7.56 27.39
CA ALA A 544 -24.43 -7.89 27.70
C ALA A 544 -24.55 -8.88 28.87
N LEU A 545 -23.64 -9.86 28.96
CA LEU A 545 -23.57 -10.79 30.09
C LEU A 545 -23.04 -10.12 31.37
N ASP A 546 -22.06 -9.21 31.28
CA ASP A 546 -21.58 -8.41 32.42
C ASP A 546 -22.72 -7.57 33.00
N ASP A 547 -23.51 -6.89 32.15
CA ASP A 547 -24.69 -6.12 32.56
C ASP A 547 -25.76 -7.03 33.19
N LEU A 548 -26.01 -8.20 32.61
CA LEU A 548 -26.95 -9.20 33.13
C LEU A 548 -26.50 -9.74 34.49
N ALA A 549 -25.20 -10.01 34.67
CA ALA A 549 -24.63 -10.52 35.92
C ALA A 549 -24.94 -9.60 37.12
N GLY A 550 -25.01 -8.28 36.90
CA GLY A 550 -25.40 -7.31 37.91
C GLY A 550 -26.85 -7.47 38.42
N LEU A 551 -27.71 -8.17 37.68
CA LEU A 551 -29.12 -8.41 38.02
C LEU A 551 -29.37 -9.85 38.52
N LEU A 552 -28.41 -10.75 38.35
CA LEU A 552 -28.54 -12.17 38.66
C LEU A 552 -28.22 -12.49 40.14
N PRO A 553 -28.82 -13.56 40.72
CA PRO A 553 -28.42 -14.11 42.01
C PRO A 553 -27.05 -14.83 41.94
N ASP A 554 -26.45 -15.15 43.08
CA ASP A 554 -25.03 -15.53 43.20
C ASP A 554 -24.57 -16.66 42.26
N GLU A 555 -25.31 -17.77 42.18
CA GLU A 555 -24.94 -18.92 41.33
C GLU A 555 -25.03 -18.59 39.81
N PRO A 556 -26.19 -18.14 39.26
CA PRO A 556 -26.25 -17.66 37.87
C PRO A 556 -25.29 -16.50 37.56
N ARG A 557 -24.98 -15.64 38.52
CA ARG A 557 -24.02 -14.54 38.36
C ARG A 557 -22.61 -15.05 38.10
N ALA A 558 -22.17 -16.08 38.82
CA ALA A 558 -20.85 -16.68 38.60
C ALA A 558 -20.75 -17.29 37.19
N VAL A 559 -21.79 -17.99 36.74
CA VAL A 559 -21.85 -18.57 35.38
C VAL A 559 -21.85 -17.48 34.31
N ALA A 560 -22.59 -16.38 34.51
CA ALA A 560 -22.61 -15.23 33.60
C ALA A 560 -21.22 -14.58 33.45
N ARG A 561 -20.51 -14.39 34.56
CA ARG A 561 -19.16 -13.78 34.58
C ARG A 561 -18.12 -14.68 33.93
N LEU A 562 -18.17 -15.99 34.18
CA LEU A 562 -17.29 -16.94 33.51
C LEU A 562 -17.49 -16.88 31.99
N ARG A 563 -18.76 -16.94 31.56
CA ARG A 563 -19.08 -16.86 30.15
C ARG A 563 -18.71 -15.52 29.51
N ALA A 564 -18.86 -14.41 30.24
CA ALA A 564 -18.40 -13.09 29.80
C ALA A 564 -16.86 -13.05 29.65
N ALA A 565 -16.12 -13.68 30.56
CA ALA A 565 -14.66 -13.78 30.47
C ALA A 565 -14.23 -14.54 29.20
N GLU A 566 -14.83 -15.70 28.94
CA GLU A 566 -14.58 -16.49 27.71
C GLU A 566 -14.88 -15.69 26.43
N LEU A 567 -15.96 -14.89 26.43
CA LEU A 567 -16.33 -14.09 25.26
C LEU A 567 -15.44 -12.86 25.08
N HIS A 568 -14.97 -12.22 26.15
CA HIS A 568 -13.94 -11.18 26.05
C HIS A 568 -12.65 -11.78 25.47
N GLU A 569 -12.29 -12.99 25.88
CA GLU A 569 -11.12 -13.70 25.38
C GLU A 569 -11.26 -14.01 23.88
N ALA A 570 -12.42 -14.55 23.48
CA ALA A 570 -12.74 -14.81 22.07
C ALA A 570 -12.79 -13.53 21.22
N ALA A 571 -13.13 -12.39 21.82
CA ALA A 571 -13.11 -11.09 21.15
C ALA A 571 -11.71 -10.48 21.01
N GLY A 572 -10.66 -11.12 21.56
CA GLY A 572 -9.31 -10.58 21.63
C GLY A 572 -9.10 -9.51 22.72
N ASP A 573 -10.12 -9.20 23.54
CA ASP A 573 -9.98 -8.34 24.72
C ASP A 573 -9.47 -9.15 25.91
N HIS A 574 -8.24 -9.63 25.76
CA HIS A 574 -7.61 -10.53 26.71
C HIS A 574 -7.41 -9.89 28.09
N LEU A 575 -7.31 -8.56 28.18
CA LEU A 575 -7.21 -7.87 29.45
C LEU A 575 -8.56 -7.89 30.19
N ALA A 576 -9.66 -7.52 29.52
CA ALA A 576 -10.98 -7.62 30.13
C ALA A 576 -11.29 -9.06 30.54
N ALA A 577 -10.97 -10.04 29.68
CA ALA A 577 -11.11 -11.47 30.01
C ALA A 577 -10.38 -11.83 31.31
N ALA A 578 -9.09 -11.47 31.42
CA ALA A 578 -8.27 -11.76 32.58
C ALA A 578 -8.84 -11.17 33.87
N GLU A 579 -9.30 -9.90 33.83
CA GLU A 579 -9.94 -9.24 34.98
C GLU A 579 -11.22 -9.97 35.41
N ARG A 580 -12.03 -10.46 34.47
CA ARG A 580 -13.28 -11.19 34.80
C ARG A 580 -12.98 -12.57 35.35
N PHE A 581 -12.01 -13.28 34.78
CA PHE A 581 -11.54 -14.55 35.34
C PHE A 581 -11.04 -14.37 36.78
N GLU A 582 -10.23 -13.35 37.07
CA GLU A 582 -9.76 -13.09 38.44
C GLU A 582 -10.89 -12.74 39.42
N GLN A 583 -11.97 -12.09 38.96
CA GLN A 583 -13.14 -11.79 39.79
C GLN A 583 -13.92 -13.05 40.25
N LEU A 584 -13.70 -14.21 39.63
CA LEU A 584 -14.29 -15.48 40.04
C LEU A 584 -13.54 -16.12 41.24
N GLY A 585 -12.39 -15.56 41.63
CA GLY A 585 -11.66 -15.95 42.85
C GLY A 585 -10.71 -17.14 42.65
N GLU A 586 -10.63 -18.01 43.66
CA GLU A 586 -9.63 -19.09 43.77
C GLU A 586 -10.00 -20.40 43.02
N GLN A 587 -10.99 -20.34 42.13
CA GLN A 587 -11.38 -21.48 41.31
C GLN A 587 -10.27 -21.79 40.30
N THR A 588 -9.90 -23.07 40.15
CA THR A 588 -8.78 -23.51 39.30
C THR A 588 -8.92 -23.01 37.86
N ASP A 589 -10.08 -23.23 37.26
CA ASP A 589 -10.34 -22.90 35.86
C ASP A 589 -10.31 -21.38 35.64
N ALA A 590 -10.75 -20.60 36.63
CA ALA A 590 -10.67 -19.16 36.60
C ALA A 590 -9.22 -18.66 36.69
N LEU A 591 -8.38 -19.24 37.55
CA LEU A 591 -6.96 -18.89 37.61
C LEU A 591 -6.20 -19.32 36.34
N LEU A 592 -6.54 -20.48 35.76
CA LEU A 592 -6.01 -20.92 34.47
C LEU A 592 -6.38 -19.95 33.35
N GLY A 593 -7.67 -19.59 33.24
CA GLY A 593 -8.17 -18.62 32.26
C GLY A 593 -7.54 -17.24 32.44
N ALA A 594 -7.43 -16.75 33.68
CA ALA A 594 -6.78 -15.47 33.98
C ALA A 594 -5.29 -15.46 33.58
N ALA A 595 -4.54 -16.52 33.92
CA ALA A 595 -3.12 -16.62 33.55
C ALA A 595 -2.95 -16.63 32.03
N HIS A 596 -3.76 -17.42 31.32
CA HIS A 596 -3.72 -17.50 29.86
C HIS A 596 -4.12 -16.17 29.21
N ALA A 597 -5.20 -15.53 29.67
CA ALA A 597 -5.67 -14.26 29.14
C ALA A 597 -4.65 -13.13 29.39
N TYR A 598 -4.03 -13.02 30.57
CA TYR A 598 -2.96 -12.04 30.79
C TYR A 598 -1.76 -12.27 29.85
N GLU A 599 -1.42 -13.51 29.57
CA GLU A 599 -0.36 -13.85 28.64
C GLU A 599 -0.72 -13.43 27.20
N GLN A 600 -1.93 -13.75 26.73
CA GLN A 600 -2.43 -13.27 25.43
C GLN A 600 -2.54 -11.74 25.39
N ALA A 601 -2.79 -11.06 26.51
CA ALA A 601 -2.74 -9.60 26.61
C ALA A 601 -1.30 -9.02 26.58
N GLY A 602 -0.26 -9.86 26.59
CA GLY A 602 1.15 -9.44 26.73
C GLY A 602 1.51 -8.96 28.14
N ARG A 603 0.64 -9.18 29.13
CA ARG A 603 0.81 -8.82 30.54
C ARG A 603 1.51 -9.95 31.29
N PHE A 604 2.72 -10.29 30.85
CA PHE A 604 3.45 -11.46 31.35
C PHE A 604 3.71 -11.45 32.87
N ALA A 605 3.88 -10.26 33.48
CA ALA A 605 4.03 -10.15 34.93
C ALA A 605 2.75 -10.54 35.69
N ASP A 606 1.59 -10.16 35.18
CA ASP A 606 0.30 -10.56 35.75
C ASP A 606 0.03 -12.04 35.50
N ALA A 607 0.35 -12.54 34.31
CA ALA A 607 0.29 -13.96 34.00
C ALA A 607 1.16 -14.79 34.96
N LEU A 608 2.39 -14.36 35.23
CA LEU A 608 3.30 -15.01 36.18
C LEU A 608 2.75 -14.98 37.61
N ARG A 609 2.19 -13.84 38.04
CA ARG A 609 1.56 -13.69 39.36
C ARG A 609 0.40 -14.68 39.54
N VAL A 610 -0.49 -14.79 38.55
CA VAL A 610 -1.61 -15.73 38.58
C VAL A 610 -1.13 -17.17 38.50
N ALA A 611 -0.18 -17.47 37.62
CA ALA A 611 0.38 -18.82 37.47
C ALA A 611 1.08 -19.31 38.76
N ARG A 612 1.75 -18.42 39.51
CA ARG A 612 2.31 -18.75 40.83
C ARG A 612 1.25 -19.08 41.87
N ARG A 613 0.19 -18.27 41.95
CA ARG A 613 -0.97 -18.56 42.81
C ARG A 613 -1.58 -19.92 42.47
N LEU A 614 -1.71 -20.24 41.19
CA LEU A 614 -2.18 -21.53 40.73
C LEU A 614 -1.22 -22.66 41.14
N ALA A 615 0.10 -22.46 41.03
CA ALA A 615 1.11 -23.46 41.39
C ALA A 615 1.13 -23.82 42.89
N GLU A 616 0.63 -22.93 43.76
CA GLU A 616 0.52 -23.14 45.20
C GLU A 616 -0.67 -24.03 45.60
N ARG A 617 -1.58 -24.35 44.65
CA ARG A 617 -2.76 -25.16 44.96
C ARG A 617 -2.43 -26.64 45.11
N ALA A 618 -2.89 -27.23 46.22
CA ALA A 618 -2.63 -28.63 46.59
C ALA A 618 -3.54 -29.66 45.89
N ASP A 619 -4.64 -29.21 45.28
CA ASP A 619 -5.69 -30.01 44.66
C ASP A 619 -5.57 -30.12 43.13
N LEU A 620 -4.46 -29.64 42.54
CA LEU A 620 -4.14 -29.84 41.12
C LEU A 620 -3.70 -31.29 40.82
N PRO A 621 -4.20 -31.90 39.73
CA PRO A 621 -3.66 -33.15 39.20
C PRO A 621 -2.14 -33.06 38.95
N ARG A 622 -1.39 -34.15 39.17
CA ARG A 622 0.09 -34.15 39.05
C ARG A 622 0.61 -33.66 37.69
N SER A 623 -0.09 -34.01 36.61
CA SER A 623 0.25 -33.58 35.24
C SER A 623 0.04 -32.09 35.04
N GLU A 624 -1.07 -31.54 35.53
CA GLU A 624 -1.36 -30.10 35.47
C GLU A 624 -0.42 -29.31 36.36
N ALA A 625 -0.12 -29.79 37.57
CA ALA A 625 0.85 -29.15 38.45
C ALA A 625 2.26 -29.11 37.84
N ALA A 626 2.64 -30.13 37.05
CA ALA A 626 3.90 -30.10 36.28
C ALA A 626 3.84 -29.06 35.16
N HIS A 627 2.76 -29.04 34.38
CA HIS A 627 2.56 -28.06 33.30
C HIS A 627 2.57 -26.62 33.81
N VAL A 628 1.90 -26.34 34.93
CA VAL A 628 1.88 -25.01 35.57
C VAL A 628 3.28 -24.62 36.05
N ARG A 629 4.07 -25.55 36.63
CA ARG A 629 5.46 -25.26 37.02
C ARG A 629 6.34 -24.94 35.81
N ASP A 630 6.22 -25.69 34.74
CA ASP A 630 6.95 -25.43 33.49
C ASP A 630 6.54 -24.07 32.91
N ARG A 631 5.25 -23.72 32.95
CA ARG A 631 4.75 -22.42 32.50
C ARG A 631 5.23 -21.28 33.37
N VAL A 632 5.25 -21.44 34.69
CA VAL A 632 5.83 -20.47 35.63
C VAL A 632 7.31 -20.25 35.31
N ALA A 633 8.07 -21.31 35.03
CA ALA A 633 9.48 -21.19 34.65
C ALA A 633 9.65 -20.41 33.33
N GLN A 634 8.83 -20.69 32.32
CA GLN A 634 8.83 -19.96 31.04
C GLN A 634 8.47 -18.48 31.22
N LEU A 635 7.41 -18.16 31.97
CA LEU A 635 7.00 -16.78 32.23
C LEU A 635 8.00 -16.03 33.12
N ALA A 636 8.63 -16.70 34.09
CA ALA A 636 9.71 -16.12 34.90
C ALA A 636 10.93 -15.78 34.04
N ALA A 637 11.31 -16.65 33.10
CA ALA A 637 12.38 -16.37 32.13
C ALA A 637 12.06 -15.16 31.23
N ILE A 638 10.78 -14.89 30.96
CA ILE A 638 10.33 -13.70 30.23
C ILE A 638 10.33 -12.45 31.12
N VAL A 639 9.96 -12.55 32.40
CA VAL A 639 9.66 -11.36 33.24
C VAL A 639 10.81 -10.98 34.18
N GLU A 640 11.44 -11.95 34.82
CA GLU A 640 12.33 -11.72 35.96
C GLU A 640 13.81 -11.78 35.57
N ASP A 641 14.17 -12.67 34.63
CA ASP A 641 15.55 -12.94 34.23
C ASP A 641 15.92 -12.29 32.90
N VAL A 642 15.53 -11.04 32.68
CA VAL A 642 15.73 -10.35 31.39
C VAL A 642 16.58 -9.11 31.54
N ASP A 643 17.74 -9.14 30.88
CA ASP A 643 18.58 -7.96 30.75
C ASP A 643 17.88 -6.89 29.92
N VAL A 644 17.88 -5.66 30.41
CA VAL A 644 17.30 -4.51 29.70
C VAL A 644 18.39 -3.49 29.45
N LEU A 645 18.66 -3.27 28.19
CA LEU A 645 19.51 -2.20 27.71
C LEU A 645 18.63 -1.00 27.34
N ALA A 646 18.49 -0.07 28.28
CA ALA A 646 17.78 1.19 28.09
C ALA A 646 18.77 2.28 27.66
N LEU A 647 18.58 2.80 26.45
CA LEU A 647 19.41 3.85 25.85
C LEU A 647 18.61 5.14 25.88
N ARG A 648 19.01 6.02 26.81
CA ARG A 648 18.51 7.38 26.91
C ARG A 648 19.56 8.33 26.37
N PHE A 649 19.12 9.35 25.65
CA PHE A 649 20.02 10.34 25.03
C PHE A 649 20.21 11.59 25.89
N ASP A 650 19.94 11.49 27.19
CA ASP A 650 20.20 12.50 28.22
C ASP A 650 21.61 12.38 28.83
N GLN A 651 22.40 11.39 28.39
CA GLN A 651 23.79 11.16 28.79
C GLN A 651 24.67 10.89 27.57
N PRO A 652 25.99 11.18 27.63
CA PRO A 652 26.90 10.88 26.52
C PRO A 652 26.80 9.42 26.06
N LEU A 653 26.81 9.21 24.74
CA LEU A 653 26.79 7.87 24.15
C LEU A 653 27.90 6.96 24.74
N PRO A 654 27.56 5.76 25.25
CA PRO A 654 28.54 4.84 25.82
C PRO A 654 29.48 4.27 24.75
N SER A 655 30.65 3.77 25.18
CA SER A 655 31.73 3.34 24.28
C SER A 655 31.41 2.22 23.28
N PRO A 656 30.44 1.31 23.51
CA PRO A 656 30.12 0.30 22.51
C PRO A 656 29.48 0.88 21.23
N TRP A 657 28.96 2.10 21.26
CA TRP A 657 28.42 2.73 20.05
C TRP A 657 29.51 2.94 18.99
N GLN A 658 29.23 2.47 17.79
CA GLN A 658 30.00 2.72 16.58
C GLN A 658 29.23 3.73 15.74
N ILE A 659 29.83 4.89 15.48
CA ILE A 659 29.25 5.92 14.64
C ILE A 659 29.91 5.84 13.27
N ASP A 660 29.11 5.50 12.24
CA ASP A 660 29.58 5.37 10.87
C ASP A 660 29.49 6.72 10.12
N ASP A 661 28.43 7.49 10.37
CA ASP A 661 28.25 8.82 9.80
C ASP A 661 27.96 9.85 10.91
N PRO A 662 28.99 10.51 11.48
CA PRO A 662 28.82 11.52 12.52
C PRO A 662 28.21 12.82 11.97
N THR A 663 28.03 12.95 10.65
CA THR A 663 27.38 14.12 10.04
C THR A 663 25.87 13.98 9.96
N ALA A 664 25.37 12.75 10.07
CA ALA A 664 23.94 12.40 10.03
C ALA A 664 23.33 12.23 11.44
N ALA A 665 24.10 12.47 12.50
CA ALA A 665 23.63 12.36 13.88
C ALA A 665 24.15 13.51 14.75
N HIS A 666 23.33 13.97 15.70
CA HIS A 666 23.73 14.96 16.70
C HIS A 666 22.97 14.72 18.00
N GLN A 667 23.70 14.62 19.11
CA GLN A 667 23.13 14.45 20.42
C GLN A 667 22.81 15.81 21.05
N ASP A 668 21.53 16.06 21.30
CA ASP A 668 21.08 17.21 22.07
C ASP A 668 20.76 16.76 23.50
N LEU A 669 21.70 16.98 24.42
CA LEU A 669 21.54 16.64 25.84
C LEU A 669 20.46 17.49 26.52
N VAL A 670 20.21 18.71 26.05
CA VAL A 670 19.19 19.61 26.63
C VAL A 670 17.80 19.17 26.19
N GLY A 671 17.65 18.89 24.89
CA GLY A 671 16.44 18.34 24.30
C GLY A 671 16.22 16.85 24.56
N GLN A 672 17.19 16.16 25.18
CA GLN A 672 17.19 14.74 25.53
C GLN A 672 16.87 13.82 24.34
N HIS A 673 17.54 14.03 23.22
CA HIS A 673 17.35 13.22 22.03
C HIS A 673 18.63 13.11 21.19
N LEU A 674 18.66 12.08 20.34
CA LEU A 674 19.59 11.98 19.23
C LEU A 674 18.86 12.43 17.96
N GLN A 675 19.26 13.57 17.40
CA GLN A 675 18.83 14.01 16.08
C GLN A 675 19.44 13.07 15.03
N ILE A 676 18.61 12.59 14.10
CA ILE A 676 18.99 11.72 13.00
C ILE A 676 18.57 12.36 11.68
N ASP A 677 19.52 12.53 10.77
CA ASP A 677 19.31 13.02 9.41
C ASP A 677 19.62 11.90 8.40
N ALA A 678 18.59 11.13 8.07
CA ALA A 678 18.67 9.96 7.21
C ALA A 678 18.53 10.34 5.73
N PHE A 679 19.60 10.13 4.96
CA PHE A 679 19.61 10.34 3.50
C PHE A 679 19.50 9.02 2.74
N ALA A 680 18.56 8.93 1.80
CA ALA A 680 18.25 7.69 1.11
C ALA A 680 19.44 7.12 0.31
N GLY A 681 19.57 5.79 0.37
CA GLY A 681 20.64 5.04 -0.31
C GLY A 681 22.01 5.08 0.37
N ARG A 682 22.16 5.75 1.53
CA ARG A 682 23.40 5.72 2.33
C ARG A 682 23.47 4.50 3.25
N GLY A 683 24.67 4.22 3.75
CA GLY A 683 24.93 3.16 4.73
C GLY A 683 24.36 3.47 6.13
N PRO A 684 24.63 2.59 7.11
CA PRO A 684 24.26 2.82 8.51
C PRO A 684 24.80 4.15 9.04
N ILE A 685 24.06 4.76 9.97
CA ILE A 685 24.45 6.00 10.65
C ILE A 685 25.15 5.67 11.97
N ALA A 686 24.54 4.76 12.74
CA ALA A 686 25.06 4.31 14.02
C ALA A 686 24.74 2.82 14.24
N ARG A 687 25.65 2.13 14.93
CA ARG A 687 25.55 0.72 15.27
C ARG A 687 25.91 0.50 16.73
N LEU A 688 25.20 -0.44 17.38
CA LEU A 688 25.48 -0.82 18.75
C LEU A 688 25.54 -2.34 18.87
N PRO A 689 26.73 -2.94 19.06
CA PRO A 689 26.88 -4.36 19.26
C PRO A 689 26.33 -4.77 20.63
N PHE A 690 25.62 -5.88 20.67
CA PHE A 690 25.06 -6.47 21.87
C PHE A 690 25.13 -7.99 21.85
N GLU A 691 25.10 -8.60 23.03
CA GLU A 691 25.00 -10.04 23.19
C GLU A 691 23.58 -10.40 23.63
N TRP A 692 23.01 -11.40 22.96
CA TRP A 692 21.73 -12.00 23.30
C TRP A 692 21.96 -13.48 23.60
N SER A 693 21.57 -13.92 24.80
CA SER A 693 21.95 -15.23 25.34
C SER A 693 20.81 -16.25 25.30
N THR A 694 19.65 -15.90 25.85
CA THR A 694 18.39 -16.67 25.84
C THR A 694 17.26 -15.71 26.21
N GLY A 695 15.98 -16.08 26.02
CA GLY A 695 14.87 -15.23 26.43
C GLY A 695 14.32 -14.32 25.33
N PRO A 696 13.36 -13.45 25.67
CA PRO A 696 12.72 -12.54 24.73
C PRO A 696 13.71 -11.48 24.21
N LEU A 697 13.69 -11.23 22.90
CA LEU A 697 14.41 -10.12 22.29
C LEU A 697 13.42 -9.04 21.87
N GLY A 698 13.39 -7.92 22.61
CA GLY A 698 12.49 -6.80 22.35
C GLY A 698 13.24 -5.56 21.86
N LEU A 699 12.71 -4.87 20.85
CA LEU A 699 13.14 -3.56 20.41
C LEU A 699 11.98 -2.57 20.59
N GLN A 700 12.19 -1.56 21.43
CA GLN A 700 11.27 -0.43 21.56
C GLN A 700 11.94 0.86 21.09
N VAL A 701 11.21 1.66 20.32
CA VAL A 701 11.71 2.88 19.70
C VAL A 701 10.71 4.01 19.94
N ASP A 702 11.15 5.05 20.65
CA ASP A 702 10.39 6.29 20.83
C ASP A 702 11.08 7.41 20.03
N LEU A 703 10.37 7.98 19.06
CA LEU A 703 10.88 9.06 18.24
C LEU A 703 9.81 10.05 17.78
N VAL A 704 10.27 11.23 17.38
CA VAL A 704 9.47 12.21 16.66
C VAL A 704 10.02 12.33 15.24
N LEU A 705 9.21 11.98 14.23
CA LEU A 705 9.55 12.29 12.85
C LEU A 705 9.25 13.77 12.62
N GLU A 706 10.25 14.58 12.34
CA GLU A 706 10.08 16.02 12.08
C GLU A 706 9.81 16.31 10.62
N ARG A 707 10.49 15.56 9.75
CA ARG A 707 10.38 15.72 8.31
C ARG A 707 10.62 14.40 7.60
N GLY A 708 9.87 14.16 6.52
CA GLY A 708 10.15 13.07 5.60
C GLY A 708 9.82 13.47 4.17
N GLU A 709 10.81 13.34 3.30
CA GLU A 709 10.69 13.62 1.88
C GLU A 709 10.33 12.36 1.08
N TRP A 710 9.69 12.51 -0.08
CA TRP A 710 9.37 11.37 -0.94
C TRP A 710 10.64 10.57 -1.27
N GLY A 711 10.60 9.24 -1.11
CA GLY A 711 11.72 8.35 -1.38
C GLY A 711 12.77 8.38 -0.26
N SER A 712 12.39 8.80 0.94
CA SER A 712 13.23 8.75 2.14
C SER A 712 12.54 7.98 3.27
N GLY A 713 13.30 7.68 4.32
CA GLY A 713 12.79 6.96 5.46
C GLY A 713 13.85 6.64 6.48
N LEU A 714 13.44 6.03 7.59
CA LEU A 714 14.29 5.61 8.69
C LEU A 714 14.01 4.15 9.05
N VAL A 715 15.07 3.40 9.32
CA VAL A 715 15.03 2.04 9.81
C VAL A 715 15.81 1.97 11.11
N VAL A 716 15.16 1.42 12.14
CA VAL A 716 15.82 1.00 13.38
C VAL A 716 15.61 -0.49 13.50
N GLY A 717 16.70 -1.25 13.47
CA GLY A 717 16.60 -2.70 13.41
C GLY A 717 17.73 -3.43 14.10
N VAL A 718 17.58 -4.74 14.20
CA VAL A 718 18.55 -5.67 14.74
C VAL A 718 19.00 -6.59 13.61
N ARG A 719 20.30 -6.88 13.56
CA ARG A 719 20.87 -7.88 12.65
C ARG A 719 22.01 -8.66 13.30
N PRO A 720 22.31 -9.89 12.82
CA PRO A 720 23.51 -10.60 13.25
C PRO A 720 24.76 -9.75 12.99
N LEU A 721 25.73 -9.78 13.90
CA LEU A 721 26.96 -9.00 13.78
C LEU A 721 27.70 -9.36 12.48
N GLY A 722 27.98 -8.37 11.64
CA GLY A 722 28.66 -8.55 10.34
C GLY A 722 27.77 -9.03 9.19
N SER A 723 26.48 -9.23 9.41
CA SER A 723 25.50 -9.55 8.36
C SER A 723 24.81 -8.28 7.85
N PRO A 724 24.54 -8.14 6.54
CA PRO A 724 23.70 -7.06 6.02
C PRO A 724 22.20 -7.30 6.25
N THR A 725 21.80 -8.54 6.58
CA THR A 725 20.39 -8.95 6.64
C THR A 725 19.77 -8.59 7.99
N LEU A 726 18.72 -7.77 7.96
CA LEU A 726 17.92 -7.43 9.14
C LEU A 726 17.20 -8.69 9.66
N LEU A 727 17.37 -8.96 10.94
CA LEU A 727 16.58 -9.97 11.66
C LEU A 727 15.18 -9.40 11.95
N SER A 728 15.14 -8.21 12.53
CA SER A 728 13.90 -7.51 12.83
C SER A 728 14.11 -6.00 12.73
N ALA A 729 13.09 -5.26 12.34
CA ALA A 729 13.20 -3.81 12.24
C ALA A 729 11.84 -3.12 12.34
N VAL A 730 11.86 -1.87 12.78
CA VAL A 730 10.78 -0.91 12.59
C VAL A 730 11.18 0.03 11.46
N ARG A 731 10.25 0.30 10.54
CA ARG A 731 10.52 1.06 9.31
C ARG A 731 9.50 2.17 9.17
N ILE A 732 10.01 3.36 8.84
CA ILE A 732 9.23 4.53 8.51
C ILE A 732 9.61 4.91 7.08
N GLU A 733 8.66 4.83 6.17
CA GLU A 733 8.89 5.10 4.76
C GLU A 733 7.99 6.22 4.27
N VAL A 734 8.56 7.17 3.54
CA VAL A 734 7.80 8.25 2.90
C VAL A 734 7.78 8.02 1.40
N SER A 735 6.59 7.69 0.90
CA SER A 735 6.28 7.57 -0.52
C SER A 735 5.41 8.74 -0.97
N GLY A 736 5.24 8.93 -2.29
CA GLY A 736 4.45 10.04 -2.80
C GLY A 736 4.55 10.20 -4.31
N GLY A 737 3.97 11.29 -4.79
CA GLY A 737 3.93 11.66 -6.20
C GLY A 737 2.83 12.70 -6.46
N GLY A 738 2.95 13.50 -7.52
CA GLY A 738 1.89 14.44 -7.93
C GLY A 738 1.48 15.46 -6.86
N GLY A 739 2.34 15.80 -5.90
CA GLY A 739 2.01 16.72 -4.79
C GLY A 739 1.26 16.08 -3.61
N VAL A 740 1.26 14.75 -3.51
CA VAL A 740 0.72 13.99 -2.37
C VAL A 740 1.83 13.17 -1.71
N PHE A 741 1.86 13.14 -0.38
CA PHE A 741 2.79 12.33 0.42
C PHE A 741 2.04 11.21 1.13
N ARG A 742 2.77 10.15 1.46
CA ARG A 742 2.24 9.00 2.19
C ARG A 742 3.32 8.43 3.10
N ARG A 743 3.02 8.35 4.39
CA ARG A 743 3.89 7.78 5.41
C ARG A 743 3.43 6.36 5.71
N ARG A 744 4.34 5.40 5.62
CA ARG A 744 4.09 4.00 5.96
C ARG A 744 4.88 3.65 7.19
N HIS A 745 4.20 3.02 8.14
CA HIS A 745 4.77 2.55 9.40
C HIS A 745 4.65 1.04 9.44
N SER A 746 5.78 0.34 9.54
CA SER A 746 5.83 -1.11 9.40
C SER A 746 6.87 -1.75 10.31
N CYS A 747 6.69 -3.05 10.53
CA CYS A 747 7.72 -3.92 11.10
C CYS A 747 8.20 -4.92 10.06
N GLN A 748 9.45 -5.36 10.18
CA GLN A 748 10.02 -6.46 9.41
C GLN A 748 10.51 -7.54 10.38
N VAL A 749 10.32 -8.81 10.02
CA VAL A 749 10.75 -9.97 10.81
C VAL A 749 11.27 -11.06 9.87
N GLY A 750 12.41 -11.68 10.17
CA GLY A 750 12.83 -12.93 9.51
C GLY A 750 13.25 -12.83 8.05
N GLY A 751 13.65 -11.66 7.56
CA GLY A 751 14.13 -11.48 6.18
C GLY A 751 13.06 -11.59 5.07
N ALA A 752 11.81 -11.97 5.38
CA ALA A 752 10.71 -12.05 4.43
C ALA A 752 9.40 -11.55 5.07
N GLU A 753 8.74 -10.65 4.33
CA GLU A 753 7.50 -9.91 4.66
C GLU A 753 7.64 -8.70 5.61
N GLU A 754 7.20 -7.56 5.09
CA GLU A 754 6.99 -6.32 5.83
C GLU A 754 5.53 -6.28 6.31
N TYR A 755 5.33 -6.17 7.62
CA TYR A 755 4.02 -6.00 8.22
C TYR A 755 3.70 -4.51 8.31
N ILE A 756 2.86 -4.02 7.40
CA ILE A 756 2.32 -2.66 7.47
C ILE A 756 1.36 -2.58 8.67
N LEU A 757 1.66 -1.70 9.62
CA LEU A 757 0.82 -1.43 10.78
C LEU A 757 -0.22 -0.34 10.47
N THR A 758 0.25 0.73 9.82
CA THR A 758 -0.60 1.84 9.39
C THR A 758 0.05 2.61 8.25
N GLN A 759 -0.77 3.31 7.47
CA GLN A 759 -0.34 4.14 6.36
C GLN A 759 -1.17 5.43 6.35
N GLU A 760 -0.49 6.58 6.43
CA GLU A 760 -1.13 7.89 6.57
C GLU A 760 -0.91 8.73 5.31
N PRO A 761 -1.97 9.26 4.68
CA PRO A 761 -1.82 10.30 3.68
C PRO A 761 -1.35 11.60 4.36
N GLY A 762 -0.45 12.34 3.70
CA GLY A 762 0.09 13.60 4.18
C GLY A 762 0.16 14.65 3.08
N GLU A 763 -0.05 15.91 3.46
CA GLU A 763 0.11 17.07 2.55
C GLU A 763 1.42 17.83 2.80
N ASP A 764 2.01 17.66 3.98
CA ASP A 764 3.19 18.42 4.42
C ASP A 764 4.34 17.46 4.78
N PRO A 765 5.48 17.51 4.06
CA PRO A 765 6.66 16.71 4.41
C PRO A 765 7.21 17.04 5.80
N ALA A 766 6.93 18.24 6.36
CA ALA A 766 7.40 18.72 7.65
C ALA A 766 6.38 18.61 8.79
N ARG A 767 5.24 17.94 8.59
CA ARG A 767 4.30 17.67 9.70
C ARG A 767 4.98 16.75 10.72
N PRO A 768 5.13 17.14 12.00
CA PRO A 768 5.71 16.26 13.00
C PRO A 768 4.75 15.10 13.34
N SER A 769 5.30 13.91 13.61
CA SER A 769 4.55 12.74 14.09
C SER A 769 5.25 12.08 15.27
N HIS A 770 4.49 11.77 16.32
CA HIS A 770 4.98 11.07 17.50
C HIS A 770 4.79 9.57 17.33
N LEU A 771 5.89 8.82 17.41
CA LEU A 771 5.93 7.40 17.08
C LEU A 771 6.55 6.61 18.23
N HIS A 772 5.79 5.65 18.76
CA HIS A 772 6.29 4.65 19.68
C HIS A 772 6.11 3.27 19.06
N PHE A 773 7.20 2.62 18.67
CA PHE A 773 7.17 1.25 18.16
C PHE A 773 7.66 0.27 19.22
N ALA A 774 7.08 -0.93 19.21
CA ALA A 774 7.59 -2.08 19.96
C ALA A 774 7.52 -3.34 19.10
N LEU A 775 8.64 -4.04 18.98
CA LEU A 775 8.77 -5.34 18.32
C LEU A 775 9.36 -6.32 19.33
N GLU A 776 8.66 -7.41 19.64
CA GLU A 776 9.09 -8.43 20.59
C GLU A 776 9.15 -9.80 19.91
N LEU A 777 10.35 -10.40 19.88
CA LEU A 777 10.57 -11.80 19.55
C LEU A 777 10.50 -12.62 20.84
N LEU A 778 9.60 -13.59 20.91
CA LEU A 778 9.35 -14.44 22.08
C LEU A 778 9.63 -15.91 21.71
N PRO A 779 10.90 -16.37 21.72
CA PRO A 779 11.25 -17.73 21.33
C PRO A 779 10.54 -18.81 22.15
N GLU A 780 10.35 -18.58 23.46
CA GLU A 780 9.70 -19.50 24.40
C GLU A 780 8.23 -19.73 24.04
N LEU A 781 7.61 -18.80 23.32
CA LEU A 781 6.23 -18.86 22.88
C LEU A 781 6.09 -19.18 21.39
N GLY A 782 7.20 -19.17 20.63
CA GLY A 782 7.17 -19.24 19.16
C GLY A 782 6.36 -18.10 18.55
N GLN A 783 6.48 -16.88 19.09
CA GLN A 783 5.67 -15.72 18.69
C GLN A 783 6.51 -14.48 18.42
N VAL A 784 5.98 -13.61 17.56
CA VAL A 784 6.46 -12.24 17.35
C VAL A 784 5.29 -11.29 17.50
N ALA A 785 5.47 -10.26 18.31
CA ALA A 785 4.53 -9.16 18.46
C ALA A 785 5.14 -7.89 17.89
N CYS A 786 4.36 -7.12 17.15
CA CYS A 786 4.74 -5.81 16.63
C CYS A 786 3.60 -4.83 16.90
N SER A 787 3.92 -3.66 17.44
CA SER A 787 2.96 -2.61 17.71
C SER A 787 3.55 -1.23 17.44
N ALA A 788 2.68 -0.28 17.13
CA ALA A 788 3.01 1.12 17.01
C ALA A 788 1.91 1.97 17.65
N VAL A 789 2.30 3.05 18.32
CA VAL A 789 1.41 4.16 18.64
C VAL A 789 1.82 5.34 17.76
N VAL A 790 0.92 5.75 16.87
CA VAL A 790 1.12 6.85 15.92
C VAL A 790 0.14 7.95 16.28
N ASP A 791 0.67 9.11 16.70
CA ASP A 791 -0.13 10.27 17.13
C ASP A 791 -1.27 9.91 18.14
N GLY A 792 -1.00 8.91 19.00
CA GLY A 792 -1.92 8.43 20.04
C GLY A 792 -2.81 7.24 19.63
N VAL A 793 -2.80 6.83 18.37
CA VAL A 793 -3.56 5.66 17.88
C VAL A 793 -2.68 4.42 17.93
N ARG A 794 -3.15 3.37 18.60
CA ARG A 794 -2.42 2.10 18.75
C ARG A 794 -2.77 1.11 17.63
N HIS A 795 -1.75 0.53 17.02
CA HIS A 795 -1.79 -0.55 16.04
C HIS A 795 -0.98 -1.72 16.60
N GLU A 796 -1.47 -2.95 16.47
CA GLU A 796 -0.77 -4.15 16.96
C GLU A 796 -1.03 -5.33 16.02
N ARG A 797 -0.02 -6.17 15.85
CA ARG A 797 -0.08 -7.43 15.10
C ARG A 797 0.78 -8.47 15.80
N ARG A 798 0.26 -9.69 15.92
CA ARG A 798 0.99 -10.85 16.45
C ARG A 798 0.99 -11.97 15.44
N THR A 799 2.13 -12.63 15.28
CA THR A 799 2.32 -13.72 14.33
C THR A 799 3.06 -14.87 15.02
N ARG A 800 2.70 -16.12 14.69
CA ARG A 800 3.47 -17.28 15.11
C ARG A 800 4.72 -17.42 14.26
N LEU A 801 5.83 -17.76 14.89
CA LEU A 801 7.10 -17.99 14.22
C LEU A 801 7.30 -19.50 14.02
N ALA A 802 7.71 -19.89 12.82
CA ALA A 802 8.12 -21.27 12.57
C ALA A 802 9.40 -21.57 13.37
N ALA A 803 9.52 -22.80 13.89
CA ALA A 803 10.61 -23.18 14.80
C ALA A 803 12.02 -23.08 14.16
N ASP A 804 12.10 -23.19 12.83
CA ASP A 804 13.28 -23.02 11.99
C ASP A 804 13.60 -21.56 11.62
N GLY A 805 12.67 -20.63 11.89
CA GLY A 805 12.83 -19.19 11.65
C GLY A 805 13.43 -18.41 12.84
N LEU A 806 13.71 -19.07 13.97
CA LEU A 806 14.32 -18.43 15.13
C LEU A 806 15.84 -18.30 14.95
N PRO A 807 16.39 -17.08 15.05
CA PRO A 807 17.84 -16.89 15.03
C PRO A 807 18.47 -17.46 16.32
N PRO A 808 19.68 -18.04 16.25
CA PRO A 808 20.35 -18.58 17.43
C PRO A 808 20.82 -17.45 18.36
N PRO A 809 20.90 -17.67 19.67
CA PRO A 809 21.62 -16.74 20.54
C PRO A 809 23.04 -16.44 20.07
N GLY A 810 23.54 -15.25 20.35
CA GLY A 810 24.86 -14.84 19.91
C GLY A 810 25.05 -13.32 19.88
N ARG A 811 25.89 -12.88 18.94
CA ARG A 811 26.30 -11.49 18.79
C ARG A 811 25.50 -10.82 17.69
N TYR A 812 24.87 -9.72 18.07
CA TYR A 812 24.01 -8.93 17.21
C TYR A 812 24.45 -7.47 17.25
N GLU A 813 23.92 -6.68 16.33
CA GLU A 813 24.01 -5.23 16.40
C GLU A 813 22.64 -4.61 16.15
N LEU A 814 22.34 -3.59 16.96
CA LEU A 814 21.30 -2.63 16.66
C LEU A 814 21.85 -1.67 15.61
N VAL A 815 21.06 -1.36 14.59
CA VAL A 815 21.43 -0.43 13.52
C VAL A 815 20.37 0.66 13.36
N VAL A 816 20.84 1.89 13.21
CA VAL A 816 20.04 3.05 12.79
C VAL A 816 20.52 3.43 11.41
N MET A 817 19.63 3.39 10.42
CA MET A 817 20.00 3.59 9.02
C MET A 817 18.84 4.20 8.20
N PRO A 818 19.11 4.89 7.08
CA PRO A 818 18.05 5.32 6.18
C PRO A 818 17.31 4.12 5.57
N SER A 819 16.04 4.30 5.20
CA SER A 819 15.38 3.32 4.33
C SER A 819 16.03 3.35 2.93
N SER A 820 16.21 2.18 2.34
CA SER A 820 16.85 2.03 1.04
C SER A 820 15.83 2.20 -0.09
N PHE A 821 15.93 3.29 -0.83
CA PHE A 821 15.21 3.52 -2.08
C PHE A 821 16.21 3.53 -3.25
N GLY A 822 16.76 2.36 -3.59
CA GLY A 822 17.67 2.23 -4.73
C GLY A 822 19.01 2.97 -4.56
N THR A 823 19.37 3.83 -5.52
CA THR A 823 20.67 4.54 -5.57
C THR A 823 20.79 5.63 -4.50
N ILE A 824 22.02 6.04 -4.16
CA ILE A 824 22.28 7.21 -3.28
C ILE A 824 21.61 8.45 -3.86
N THR A 825 20.74 9.11 -3.08
CA THR A 825 20.06 10.36 -3.47
C THR A 825 20.23 11.46 -2.42
N GLY A 826 19.76 12.67 -2.73
CA GLY A 826 19.68 13.77 -1.76
C GLY A 826 18.46 13.73 -0.84
N LEU A 827 17.57 12.74 -0.98
CA LEU A 827 16.27 12.70 -0.30
C LEU A 827 16.42 12.40 1.19
N TRP A 828 15.70 13.17 2.02
CA TRP A 828 16.02 13.31 3.44
C TRP A 828 14.81 13.08 4.36
N SER A 829 15.03 12.31 5.42
CA SER A 829 14.16 12.23 6.60
C SER A 829 14.91 12.71 7.83
N SER A 830 14.24 13.50 8.68
CA SER A 830 14.79 14.02 9.93
C SER A 830 13.93 13.57 11.11
N ALA A 831 14.57 13.00 12.12
CA ALA A 831 13.88 12.45 13.28
C ALA A 831 14.64 12.71 14.59
N LYS A 832 13.89 12.88 15.68
CA LYS A 832 14.40 12.98 17.04
C LYS A 832 14.17 11.67 17.77
N LEU A 833 15.22 10.88 17.92
CA LEU A 833 15.18 9.63 18.67
C LEU A 833 15.30 9.93 20.16
N ARG A 834 14.24 9.66 20.93
CA ARG A 834 14.15 10.00 22.36
C ARG A 834 14.63 8.88 23.26
N ALA A 835 14.26 7.65 22.91
CA ALA A 835 14.68 6.47 23.65
C ALA A 835 14.70 5.24 22.75
N LEU A 836 15.63 4.34 23.07
CA LEU A 836 15.66 2.98 22.55
C LEU A 836 15.75 2.02 23.72
N THR A 837 14.96 0.95 23.69
CA THR A 837 15.08 -0.12 24.69
C THR A 837 15.26 -1.44 23.98
N LEU A 838 16.33 -2.15 24.35
CA LEU A 838 16.59 -3.52 23.94
C LEU A 838 16.39 -4.44 25.14
N ARG A 839 15.38 -5.31 25.07
CA ARG A 839 15.06 -6.31 26.08
C ARG A 839 15.68 -7.64 25.70
N GLY A 840 16.26 -8.37 26.66
CA GLY A 840 17.06 -9.58 26.44
C GLY A 840 18.51 -9.33 26.04
N ALA A 841 18.94 -8.07 26.04
CA ALA A 841 20.23 -7.67 25.48
C ALA A 841 21.17 -7.10 26.55
N ARG A 842 22.45 -7.45 26.43
CA ARG A 842 23.55 -6.83 27.18
C ARG A 842 24.48 -6.14 26.20
N PHE A 843 25.14 -5.07 26.64
CA PHE A 843 26.22 -4.48 25.82
C PHE A 843 27.22 -5.57 25.42
N GLY A 844 27.58 -5.57 24.13
CA GLY A 844 28.70 -6.37 23.66
C GLY A 844 30.00 -5.87 24.29
N ALA A 845 31.04 -6.68 24.23
CA ALA A 845 32.37 -6.24 24.62
C ALA A 845 32.75 -4.96 23.85
N ALA A 846 33.11 -3.90 24.58
CA ALA A 846 33.69 -2.72 23.96
C ALA A 846 34.98 -3.11 23.21
N PRO A 847 35.29 -2.44 22.09
CA PRO A 847 36.57 -2.68 21.42
C PRO A 847 37.73 -2.42 22.41
N THR A 848 38.72 -3.32 22.41
CA THR A 848 39.90 -3.21 23.30
C THR A 848 40.75 -1.98 23.01
N GLU A 849 40.76 -1.51 21.77
CA GLU A 849 41.30 -0.22 21.35
C GLU A 849 40.33 0.39 20.33
N GLU A 850 39.92 1.65 20.56
CA GLU A 850 39.09 2.40 19.62
C GLU A 850 39.98 3.25 18.72
N PRO A 851 39.93 3.11 17.39
CA PRO A 851 40.71 3.94 16.48
C PRO A 851 40.40 5.44 16.68
N PRO A 852 41.39 6.35 16.58
CA PRO A 852 41.16 7.79 16.79
C PRO A 852 40.02 8.37 15.95
N VAL A 853 39.86 7.90 14.72
CA VAL A 853 38.77 8.30 13.81
C VAL A 853 37.39 7.87 14.33
N ALA A 854 37.27 6.66 14.87
CA ALA A 854 36.01 6.17 15.45
C ALA A 854 35.65 6.94 16.73
N TYR A 855 36.65 7.22 17.57
CA TYR A 855 36.44 8.01 18.77
C TYR A 855 36.05 9.46 18.44
N ALA A 856 36.71 10.07 17.45
CA ALA A 856 36.36 11.39 16.95
C ALA A 856 34.92 11.46 16.41
N ALA A 857 34.45 10.43 15.70
CA ALA A 857 33.08 10.37 15.21
C ALA A 857 32.06 10.42 16.37
N ARG A 858 32.31 9.68 17.46
CA ARG A 858 31.47 9.73 18.66
C ARG A 858 31.49 11.11 19.32
N LEU A 859 32.65 11.73 19.46
CA LEU A 859 32.81 13.08 20.02
C LEU A 859 32.07 14.15 19.19
N LEU A 860 32.10 14.04 17.86
CA LEU A 860 31.34 14.95 16.97
C LEU A 860 29.83 14.83 17.18
N VAL A 861 29.30 13.62 17.28
CA VAL A 861 27.88 13.42 17.58
C VAL A 861 27.52 14.04 18.92
N GLN A 862 28.39 13.92 19.92
CA GLN A 862 28.22 14.49 21.26
C GLN A 862 28.41 16.02 21.34
N GLY A 863 28.82 16.68 20.25
CA GLY A 863 29.09 18.12 20.21
C GLY A 863 30.43 18.53 20.84
N GLU A 864 31.35 17.60 21.05
CA GLU A 864 32.69 17.86 21.60
C GLU A 864 33.71 18.17 20.49
N ALA A 865 33.47 19.27 19.77
CA ALA A 865 34.24 19.65 18.58
C ALA A 865 35.75 19.79 18.82
N GLU A 866 36.17 20.32 19.97
CA GLU A 866 37.60 20.49 20.32
C GLU A 866 38.30 19.15 20.53
N ALA A 867 37.68 18.25 21.31
CA ALA A 867 38.21 16.92 21.56
C ALA A 867 38.22 16.07 20.28
N ALA A 868 37.15 16.15 19.47
CA ALA A 868 37.09 15.46 18.19
C ALA A 868 38.21 15.91 17.25
N LEU A 869 38.49 17.22 17.17
CA LEU A 869 39.55 17.76 16.33
C LEU A 869 40.93 17.22 16.74
N ALA A 870 41.22 17.17 18.04
CA ALA A 870 42.48 16.64 18.56
C ALA A 870 42.69 15.15 18.22
N GLU A 871 41.63 14.36 18.16
CA GLU A 871 41.69 12.96 17.72
C GLU A 871 41.83 12.84 16.20
N LEU A 872 41.16 13.70 15.43
CA LEU A 872 41.29 13.74 13.98
C LEU A 872 42.69 14.17 13.52
N GLU A 873 43.39 15.01 14.27
CA GLU A 873 44.79 15.37 14.00
C GLU A 873 45.76 14.17 14.12
N ARG A 874 45.35 13.10 14.81
CA ARG A 874 46.12 11.84 14.89
C ARG A 874 45.83 10.89 13.72
N ALA A 875 44.80 11.17 12.94
CA ALA A 875 44.43 10.39 11.76
C ALA A 875 45.16 10.93 10.51
N PRO A 876 45.38 10.10 9.47
CA PRO A 876 45.98 10.56 8.21
C PRO A 876 45.22 11.75 7.60
N ASP A 877 45.96 12.72 7.05
CA ASP A 877 45.39 13.94 6.45
C ASP A 877 44.77 13.71 5.05
N ASP A 878 45.07 12.57 4.42
CA ASP A 878 44.65 12.25 3.05
C ASP A 878 43.29 11.57 2.96
N ALA A 879 42.75 11.04 4.06
CA ALA A 879 41.44 10.40 4.09
C ALA A 879 40.29 11.41 3.84
N PRO A 880 39.45 11.23 2.78
CA PRO A 880 38.43 12.20 2.40
C PRO A 880 37.35 12.49 3.46
N GLN A 881 36.82 11.46 4.14
CA GLN A 881 35.78 11.64 5.16
C GLN A 881 36.28 12.39 6.41
N PRO A 882 37.42 12.01 7.04
CA PRO A 882 38.00 12.77 8.14
C PRO A 882 38.23 14.25 7.84
N ALA A 883 38.55 14.61 6.59
CA ALA A 883 38.68 16.03 6.21
C ALA A 883 37.36 16.81 6.32
N ILE A 884 36.22 16.21 5.94
CA ILE A 884 34.90 16.83 6.13
C ILE A 884 34.57 16.95 7.62
N TRP A 885 34.91 15.94 8.41
CA TRP A 885 34.70 15.94 9.86
C TRP A 885 35.54 17.02 10.56
N ARG A 886 36.80 17.21 10.14
CA ARG A 886 37.66 18.33 10.59
C ARG A 886 37.03 19.68 10.24
N ALA A 887 36.54 19.84 9.01
CA ALA A 887 35.86 21.07 8.60
C ALA A 887 34.63 21.37 9.47
N LEU A 888 33.84 20.35 9.80
CA LEU A 888 32.69 20.46 10.68
C LEU A 888 33.10 20.90 12.10
N ALA A 889 34.07 20.22 12.71
CA ALA A 889 34.59 20.54 14.04
C ALA A 889 35.13 21.98 14.11
N LEU A 890 35.99 22.36 13.14
CA LEU A 890 36.56 23.70 13.05
C LEU A 890 35.48 24.77 12.88
N SER A 891 34.42 24.47 12.13
CA SER A 891 33.29 25.38 11.96
C SER A 891 32.49 25.58 13.25
N GLU A 892 32.27 24.52 14.04
CA GLU A 892 31.60 24.61 15.34
C GLU A 892 32.41 25.41 16.36
N LEU A 893 33.75 25.37 16.26
CA LEU A 893 34.68 26.19 17.05
C LEU A 893 34.83 27.64 16.54
N GLY A 894 34.18 28.01 15.44
CA GLY A 894 34.30 29.33 14.81
C GLY A 894 35.62 29.58 14.08
N ARG A 895 36.44 28.55 13.83
CA ARG A 895 37.73 28.62 13.11
C ARG A 895 37.53 28.57 11.58
N TRP A 896 36.77 29.53 11.06
CA TRP A 896 36.26 29.53 9.68
C TRP A 896 37.30 29.38 8.57
N ALA A 897 38.45 30.07 8.67
CA ALA A 897 39.49 30.01 7.65
C ALA A 897 40.11 28.61 7.53
N GLU A 898 40.33 27.96 8.66
CA GLU A 898 40.87 26.60 8.74
C GLU A 898 39.83 25.57 8.29
N ALA A 899 38.57 25.76 8.70
CA ALA A 899 37.46 24.95 8.26
C ALA A 899 37.28 24.99 6.74
N THR A 900 37.46 26.16 6.12
CA THR A 900 37.45 26.35 4.67
C THR A 900 38.62 25.64 3.99
N ALA A 901 39.83 25.76 4.56
CA ALA A 901 41.02 25.11 4.02
C ALA A 901 40.94 23.56 4.08
N ALA A 902 40.22 23.01 5.05
CA ALA A 902 39.97 21.58 5.17
C ALA A 902 39.12 21.02 4.01
N LEU A 903 38.24 21.83 3.39
CA LEU A 903 37.43 21.43 2.24
C LEU A 903 38.18 21.57 0.91
N ARG A 904 39.18 20.70 0.71
CA ARG A 904 40.02 20.70 -0.48
C ARG A 904 39.23 20.29 -1.74
N PRO A 905 39.53 20.84 -2.94
CA PRO A 905 38.84 20.48 -4.18
C PRO A 905 38.77 18.98 -4.49
N GLY A 906 39.87 18.24 -4.26
CA GLY A 906 39.95 16.79 -4.53
C GLY A 906 39.07 15.90 -3.65
N LEU A 907 38.39 16.44 -2.62
CA LEU A 907 37.42 15.67 -1.83
C LEU A 907 36.22 15.22 -2.67
N LEU A 908 35.89 15.95 -3.73
CA LEU A 908 34.73 15.65 -4.57
C LEU A 908 34.93 14.44 -5.50
N ASP A 909 36.18 13.98 -5.65
CA ASP A 909 36.53 12.79 -6.43
C ASP A 909 36.10 11.49 -5.70
N ASP A 910 35.94 11.54 -4.37
CA ASP A 910 35.39 10.44 -3.59
C ASP A 910 33.86 10.52 -3.51
N PRO A 911 33.12 9.50 -4.03
CA PRO A 911 31.65 9.53 -4.05
C PRO A 911 31.00 9.63 -2.67
N SER A 912 31.62 9.02 -1.65
CA SER A 912 31.11 9.03 -0.27
C SER A 912 31.26 10.40 0.36
N ALA A 913 32.44 11.01 0.28
CA ALA A 913 32.71 12.35 0.75
C ALA A 913 31.85 13.39 0.04
N ARG A 914 31.70 13.28 -1.29
CA ARG A 914 30.78 14.12 -2.06
C ARG A 914 29.35 13.99 -1.54
N ALA A 915 28.84 12.77 -1.35
CA ALA A 915 27.51 12.56 -0.79
C ALA A 915 27.38 13.20 0.60
N THR A 916 28.30 12.93 1.53
CA THR A 916 28.34 13.52 2.87
C THR A 916 28.23 15.04 2.82
N LEU A 917 29.02 15.70 1.98
CA LEU A 917 28.99 17.15 1.82
C LEU A 917 27.63 17.66 1.31
N LEU A 918 27.04 17.00 0.32
CA LEU A 918 25.70 17.36 -0.20
C LEU A 918 24.63 17.21 0.88
N GLY A 919 24.71 16.18 1.72
CA GLY A 919 23.79 15.98 2.85
C GLY A 919 23.91 17.09 3.89
N LEU A 920 25.14 17.46 4.27
CA LEU A 920 25.43 18.56 5.18
C LEU A 920 24.93 19.92 4.66
N MET A 921 25.04 20.17 3.37
CA MET A 921 24.48 21.39 2.74
C MET A 921 22.96 21.46 2.87
N ARG A 922 22.28 20.34 3.09
CA ARG A 922 20.83 20.27 3.34
C ARG A 922 20.49 20.36 4.82
N ALA A 923 21.03 19.45 5.64
CA ALA A 923 20.72 19.36 7.07
C ALA A 923 21.26 20.54 7.88
N ARG A 924 22.47 21.03 7.55
CA ARG A 924 23.18 22.10 8.29
C ARG A 924 23.47 23.33 7.42
N ARG A 925 22.53 23.66 6.54
CA ARG A 925 22.68 24.68 5.48
C ARG A 925 23.25 26.03 5.95
N GLN A 926 22.78 26.54 7.10
CA GLN A 926 23.16 27.86 7.59
C GLN A 926 24.66 27.97 7.91
N THR A 927 25.26 26.86 8.35
CA THR A 927 26.68 26.78 8.72
C THR A 927 27.54 26.31 7.56
N ILE A 928 27.09 25.29 6.82
CA ILE A 928 27.90 24.61 5.82
C ILE A 928 27.91 25.33 4.46
N ALA A 929 26.79 25.91 4.03
CA ALA A 929 26.73 26.55 2.71
C ALA A 929 27.72 27.71 2.54
N PRO A 930 27.89 28.64 3.51
CA PRO A 930 28.92 29.69 3.42
C PRO A 930 30.34 29.13 3.33
N LEU A 931 30.62 28.04 4.04
CA LEU A 931 31.93 27.41 4.08
C LEU A 931 32.26 26.68 2.77
N VAL A 932 31.31 25.93 2.21
CA VAL A 932 31.45 25.34 0.86
C VAL A 932 31.62 26.44 -0.18
N ARG A 933 30.88 27.54 -0.05
CA ARG A 933 31.02 28.67 -0.97
C ARG A 933 32.40 29.33 -0.91
N ALA A 934 32.96 29.50 0.29
CA ALA A 934 34.31 30.01 0.45
C ALA A 934 35.37 29.05 -0.11
N ALA A 935 35.19 27.74 0.05
CA ALA A 935 36.15 26.73 -0.36
C ALA A 935 36.17 26.48 -1.88
N TYR A 936 34.99 26.43 -2.51
CA TYR A 936 34.84 26.01 -3.92
C TYR A 936 34.52 27.18 -4.87
N GLY A 937 34.30 28.40 -4.36
CA GLY A 937 33.98 29.57 -5.17
C GLY A 937 32.79 29.31 -6.11
N PRO A 938 32.90 29.55 -7.43
CA PRO A 938 31.83 29.26 -8.40
C PRO A 938 31.38 27.79 -8.43
N GLY A 939 32.23 26.83 -8.04
CA GLY A 939 31.86 25.41 -7.97
C GLY A 939 30.73 25.11 -6.98
N TYR A 940 30.50 26.01 -6.01
CA TYR A 940 29.38 25.93 -5.07
C TYR A 940 28.02 25.76 -5.74
N PHE A 941 27.77 26.47 -6.85
CA PHE A 941 26.47 26.43 -7.52
C PHE A 941 26.12 25.03 -8.04
N ARG A 942 27.14 24.28 -8.51
CA ARG A 942 26.94 22.92 -8.96
C ARG A 942 26.63 21.99 -7.79
N LEU A 943 27.41 22.08 -6.71
CA LEU A 943 27.18 21.30 -5.49
C LEU A 943 25.80 21.60 -4.88
N PHE A 944 25.41 22.86 -4.82
CA PHE A 944 24.09 23.27 -4.35
C PHE A 944 22.99 22.64 -5.21
N TRP A 945 23.12 22.69 -6.53
CA TRP A 945 22.15 22.05 -7.42
C TRP A 945 22.11 20.53 -7.25
N ASP A 946 23.27 19.87 -7.16
CA ASP A 946 23.34 18.43 -6.96
C ASP A 946 22.66 18.01 -5.64
N ALA A 947 22.77 18.82 -4.58
CA ALA A 947 22.07 18.57 -3.30
C ALA A 947 20.55 18.77 -3.40
N MET A 948 20.10 19.75 -4.18
CA MET A 948 18.68 20.19 -4.19
C MET A 948 17.86 19.59 -5.34
N SER A 949 18.48 19.10 -6.41
CA SER A 949 17.81 18.75 -7.67
C SER A 949 16.67 17.72 -7.50
N ASP A 950 16.80 16.78 -6.56
CA ASP A 950 15.75 15.81 -6.26
C ASP A 950 14.55 16.44 -5.55
N VAL A 951 14.79 17.33 -4.58
CA VAL A 951 13.73 17.90 -3.72
C VAL A 951 13.02 19.09 -4.34
N VAL A 952 13.64 19.79 -5.30
CA VAL A 952 12.96 20.88 -6.03
C VAL A 952 11.76 20.37 -6.85
N ARG A 953 11.71 19.06 -7.11
CA ARG A 953 10.55 18.37 -7.69
C ARG A 953 9.42 18.15 -6.68
N HIS A 954 9.64 18.37 -5.38
CA HIS A 954 8.61 18.31 -4.36
C HIS A 954 7.87 19.66 -4.36
N HIS A 955 6.70 19.67 -5.00
CA HIS A 955 5.90 20.88 -5.15
C HIS A 955 5.39 21.39 -3.80
N GLY A 956 5.48 22.71 -3.58
CA GLY A 956 4.78 23.40 -2.49
C GLY A 956 5.44 23.33 -1.12
N ASP A 957 6.77 23.23 -1.05
CA ASP A 957 7.51 23.27 0.22
C ASP A 957 8.16 24.65 0.48
N PRO A 958 7.61 25.46 1.42
CA PRO A 958 8.12 26.80 1.70
C PRO A 958 9.53 26.83 2.30
N LEU A 959 10.03 25.74 2.88
CA LEU A 959 11.41 25.66 3.36
C LEU A 959 12.38 25.55 2.18
N ILE A 960 12.04 24.74 1.19
CA ILE A 960 12.84 24.58 -0.04
C ILE A 960 12.85 25.88 -0.84
N GLU A 961 11.70 26.55 -0.99
CA GLU A 961 11.58 27.83 -1.68
C GLU A 961 12.46 28.91 -1.02
N ARG A 962 12.38 29.05 0.32
CA ARG A 962 13.25 29.97 1.07
C ARG A 962 14.73 29.60 0.97
N ALA A 963 15.03 28.31 0.89
CA ALA A 963 16.41 27.84 0.74
C ALA A 963 16.98 28.26 -0.63
N LEU A 964 16.23 28.07 -1.72
CA LEU A 964 16.61 28.48 -3.07
C LEU A 964 16.88 29.99 -3.13
N THR A 965 15.94 30.81 -2.64
CA THR A 965 16.08 32.27 -2.75
C THR A 965 17.23 32.85 -1.93
N THR A 966 17.52 32.25 -0.78
CA THR A 966 18.59 32.71 0.11
C THR A 966 19.96 32.21 -0.34
N ALA A 967 20.08 30.92 -0.70
CA ALA A 967 21.36 30.29 -1.06
C ALA A 967 21.90 30.76 -2.41
N LEU A 968 21.01 31.19 -3.29
CA LEU A 968 21.34 31.67 -4.62
C LEU A 968 21.32 33.19 -4.70
N SER A 969 21.29 33.94 -3.60
CA SER A 969 21.11 35.41 -3.61
C SER A 969 22.11 36.16 -4.50
N ASP A 970 23.32 35.65 -4.63
CA ASP A 970 24.44 36.16 -5.44
C ASP A 970 24.57 35.50 -6.82
N LEU A 971 23.58 34.74 -7.29
CA LEU A 971 23.65 34.02 -8.58
C LEU A 971 24.01 34.91 -9.77
N GLY A 972 23.83 36.23 -9.68
CA GLY A 972 24.29 37.20 -10.68
C GLY A 972 25.82 37.26 -10.84
N GLU A 973 26.58 36.89 -9.81
CA GLU A 973 28.05 36.81 -9.81
C GLU A 973 28.56 35.55 -10.51
N PHE A 974 27.74 34.50 -10.62
CA PHE A 974 28.09 33.29 -11.36
C PHE A 974 28.17 33.58 -12.86
N ARG A 975 29.38 33.60 -13.42
CA ARG A 975 29.62 33.88 -14.85
C ARG A 975 30.38 32.71 -15.48
N PRO A 976 29.67 31.73 -16.06
CA PRO A 976 30.29 30.67 -16.84
C PRO A 976 31.15 31.23 -17.97
N ALA A 977 32.26 30.57 -18.30
CA ALA A 977 33.09 30.96 -19.44
C ALA A 977 32.33 30.75 -20.76
N PRO A 978 32.53 31.55 -21.81
CA PRO A 978 31.75 31.46 -23.06
C PRO A 978 31.65 30.07 -23.72
N GLY A 979 32.64 29.18 -23.52
CA GLY A 979 32.62 27.80 -24.02
C GLY A 979 32.08 26.75 -23.05
N ASP A 980 31.74 27.12 -21.81
CA ASP A 980 31.25 26.22 -20.76
C ASP A 980 29.73 26.04 -20.88
N ILE A 981 29.30 25.18 -21.79
CA ILE A 981 27.87 24.92 -22.04
C ILE A 981 27.17 24.41 -20.78
N GLU A 982 27.81 23.52 -20.01
CA GLU A 982 27.23 22.95 -18.79
C GLU A 982 27.06 23.99 -17.69
N GLY A 983 28.03 24.90 -17.53
CA GLY A 983 27.89 26.04 -16.62
C GLY A 983 26.75 26.98 -17.01
N HIS A 984 26.55 27.22 -18.31
CA HIS A 984 25.41 28.01 -18.80
C HIS A 984 24.07 27.32 -18.56
N VAL A 985 23.97 26.01 -18.84
CA VAL A 985 22.78 25.19 -18.53
C VAL A 985 22.48 25.27 -17.03
N LEU A 986 23.48 25.07 -16.18
CA LEU A 986 23.33 25.18 -14.73
C LEU A 986 22.82 26.57 -14.32
N LYS A 987 23.37 27.65 -14.90
CA LYS A 987 22.92 29.01 -14.59
C LYS A 987 21.47 29.26 -14.99
N VAL A 988 21.05 28.77 -16.17
CA VAL A 988 19.63 28.82 -16.61
C VAL A 988 18.75 28.11 -15.59
N THR A 989 19.10 26.87 -15.22
CA THR A 989 18.35 26.07 -14.24
C THR A 989 18.23 26.77 -12.89
N LEU A 990 19.33 27.31 -12.35
CA LEU A 990 19.30 28.00 -11.06
C LEU A 990 18.48 29.29 -11.08
N LEU A 991 18.54 30.06 -12.18
CA LEU A 991 17.70 31.26 -12.36
C LEU A 991 16.22 30.87 -12.44
N PHE A 992 15.91 29.82 -13.20
CA PHE A 992 14.56 29.29 -13.33
C PHE A 992 13.98 28.87 -11.97
N GLU A 993 14.69 28.01 -11.22
CA GLU A 993 14.18 27.51 -9.94
C GLU A 993 14.11 28.59 -8.86
N ARG A 994 15.06 29.55 -8.85
CA ARG A 994 14.97 30.73 -7.96
C ARG A 994 13.78 31.62 -8.33
N GLY A 995 13.52 31.81 -9.63
CA GLY A 995 12.36 32.53 -10.15
C GLY A 995 11.04 31.88 -9.73
N ARG A 996 10.94 30.55 -9.82
CA ARG A 996 9.79 29.78 -9.32
C ARG A 996 9.61 29.93 -7.82
N ALA A 997 10.68 29.83 -7.04
CA ALA A 997 10.63 30.05 -5.60
C ALA A 997 10.17 31.47 -5.24
N TRP A 998 10.61 32.50 -5.96
CA TRP A 998 10.08 33.86 -5.80
C TRP A 998 8.59 33.95 -6.13
N SER A 999 8.13 33.27 -7.19
CA SER A 999 6.71 33.22 -7.58
C SER A 999 5.86 32.60 -6.47
N ALA A 1000 6.28 31.44 -5.95
CA ALA A 1000 5.59 30.76 -4.85
C ALA A 1000 5.55 31.60 -3.56
N LEU A 1001 6.63 32.33 -3.26
CA LEU A 1001 6.70 33.29 -2.15
C LEU A 1001 6.02 34.64 -2.44
N ARG A 1002 5.28 34.76 -3.55
CA ARG A 1002 4.54 35.97 -3.98
C ARG A 1002 5.41 37.21 -4.16
N GLN A 1003 6.65 37.04 -4.61
CA GLN A 1003 7.61 38.10 -4.94
C GLN A 1003 7.68 38.30 -6.46
N GLU A 1004 6.57 38.71 -7.07
CA GLU A 1004 6.34 38.69 -8.52
C GLU A 1004 7.41 39.41 -9.33
N GLN A 1005 7.84 40.61 -8.91
CA GLN A 1005 8.84 41.38 -9.65
C GLN A 1005 10.20 40.67 -9.69
N ARG A 1006 10.60 40.00 -8.60
CA ARG A 1006 11.85 39.23 -8.55
C ARG A 1006 11.75 37.97 -9.41
N ALA A 1007 10.60 37.30 -9.36
CA ALA A 1007 10.32 36.16 -10.21
C ALA A 1007 10.42 36.53 -11.70
N ARG A 1008 9.81 37.65 -12.11
CA ARG A 1008 9.84 38.14 -13.49
C ARG A 1008 11.26 38.42 -13.99
N VAL A 1009 12.11 39.05 -13.16
CA VAL A 1009 13.51 39.33 -13.49
C VAL A 1009 14.30 38.03 -13.70
N ASP A 1010 14.19 37.07 -12.78
CA ASP A 1010 14.93 35.82 -12.86
C ASP A 1010 14.47 34.94 -14.04
N LEU A 1011 13.16 34.83 -14.28
CA LEU A 1011 12.60 34.07 -15.40
C LEU A 1011 12.95 34.69 -16.75
N ALA A 1012 12.96 36.02 -16.86
CA ALA A 1012 13.40 36.71 -18.08
C ALA A 1012 14.90 36.51 -18.34
N ALA A 1013 15.73 36.55 -17.29
CA ALA A 1013 17.17 36.26 -17.40
C ALA A 1013 17.45 34.81 -17.78
N ALA A 1014 16.68 33.85 -17.23
CA ALA A 1014 16.76 32.45 -17.61
C ALA A 1014 16.41 32.25 -19.10
N ALA A 1015 15.32 32.86 -19.57
CA ALA A 1015 14.90 32.79 -20.98
C ALA A 1015 15.96 33.35 -21.93
N ALA A 1016 16.48 34.55 -21.65
CA ALA A 1016 17.49 35.20 -22.49
C ALA A 1016 18.79 34.37 -22.58
N LEU A 1017 19.18 33.70 -21.50
CA LEU A 1017 20.36 32.84 -21.48
C LEU A 1017 20.10 31.49 -22.17
N ALA A 1018 18.90 30.94 -22.05
CA ALA A 1018 18.50 29.71 -22.73
C ALA A 1018 18.54 29.83 -24.26
N GLU A 1019 18.20 30.99 -24.82
CA GLU A 1019 18.28 31.25 -26.27
C GLU A 1019 19.71 31.09 -26.83
N LEU A 1020 20.73 31.32 -26.01
CA LEU A 1020 22.14 31.17 -26.38
C LEU A 1020 22.61 29.71 -26.37
N LEU A 1021 21.82 28.79 -25.80
CA LEU A 1021 22.15 27.37 -25.74
C LEU A 1021 21.73 26.63 -27.02
N PRO A 1022 22.40 25.51 -27.34
CA PRO A 1022 21.96 24.60 -28.41
C PRO A 1022 20.49 24.17 -28.19
N PRO A 1023 19.67 24.02 -29.24
CA PRO A 1023 18.24 23.68 -29.12
C PRO A 1023 17.96 22.48 -28.21
N ALA A 1024 18.76 21.41 -28.31
CA ALA A 1024 18.61 20.20 -27.50
C ALA A 1024 18.88 20.38 -25.99
N ARG A 1025 19.36 21.56 -25.56
CA ARG A 1025 19.71 21.89 -24.17
C ARG A 1025 18.88 23.05 -23.61
N ARG A 1026 17.90 23.56 -24.37
CA ARG A 1026 17.05 24.68 -23.94
C ARG A 1026 15.95 24.20 -23.00
N ALA A 1027 15.71 24.97 -21.93
CA ALA A 1027 14.63 24.74 -20.97
C ALA A 1027 13.40 25.64 -21.25
N ASP A 1028 13.23 26.07 -22.50
CA ASP A 1028 12.28 27.12 -22.90
C ASP A 1028 10.83 26.79 -22.50
N LEU A 1029 10.42 25.51 -22.60
CA LEU A 1029 9.08 25.03 -22.26
C LEU A 1029 8.67 25.37 -20.82
N GLU A 1030 9.49 24.95 -19.86
CA GLU A 1030 9.18 25.13 -18.43
C GLU A 1030 9.27 26.61 -18.03
N ILE A 1031 10.22 27.35 -18.63
CA ILE A 1031 10.35 28.80 -18.43
C ILE A 1031 9.10 29.53 -18.91
N ASP A 1032 8.60 29.22 -20.11
CA ASP A 1032 7.37 29.85 -20.63
C ASP A 1032 6.15 29.50 -19.78
N TYR A 1033 6.00 28.24 -19.38
CA TYR A 1033 4.89 27.82 -18.53
C TYR A 1033 4.88 28.61 -17.20
N GLU A 1034 6.02 28.74 -16.52
CA GLU A 1034 6.11 29.49 -15.26
C GLU A 1034 5.92 31.00 -15.45
N ARG A 1035 6.35 31.56 -16.59
CA ARG A 1035 6.05 32.95 -16.96
C ARG A 1035 4.56 33.15 -17.21
N ALA A 1036 3.92 32.22 -17.92
CA ALA A 1036 2.47 32.25 -18.16
C ALA A 1036 1.71 32.27 -16.83
N ALA A 1037 2.07 31.38 -15.90
CA ALA A 1037 1.44 31.29 -14.59
C ALA A 1037 1.66 32.57 -13.76
N LEU A 1038 2.88 33.12 -13.77
CA LEU A 1038 3.19 34.38 -13.09
C LEU A 1038 2.37 35.55 -13.63
N GLU A 1039 2.28 35.71 -14.95
CA GLU A 1039 1.53 36.80 -15.56
C GLU A 1039 0.01 36.64 -15.37
N ALA A 1040 -0.49 35.39 -15.34
CA ALA A 1040 -1.89 35.11 -15.02
C ALA A 1040 -2.26 35.58 -13.61
N VAL A 1041 -1.44 35.25 -12.60
CA VAL A 1041 -1.64 35.68 -11.21
C VAL A 1041 -1.48 37.21 -11.06
N SER A 1042 -0.58 37.81 -11.84
CA SER A 1042 -0.36 39.27 -11.86
C SER A 1042 -1.49 40.04 -12.58
N GLY A 1043 -2.45 39.35 -13.21
CA GLY A 1043 -3.55 39.96 -13.96
C GLY A 1043 -3.20 40.40 -15.39
N HIS A 1044 -2.01 40.08 -15.91
CA HIS A 1044 -1.57 40.40 -17.26
C HIS A 1044 -2.00 39.32 -18.27
N ARG A 1045 -3.31 39.29 -18.57
CA ARG A 1045 -3.95 38.22 -19.35
C ARG A 1045 -3.32 37.98 -20.73
N ASP A 1046 -3.00 39.03 -21.47
CA ASP A 1046 -2.42 38.92 -22.83
C ASP A 1046 -1.04 38.26 -22.81
N ALA A 1047 -0.18 38.69 -21.88
CA ALA A 1047 1.15 38.12 -21.71
C ALA A 1047 1.05 36.66 -21.24
N ALA A 1048 0.12 36.34 -20.34
CA ALA A 1048 -0.13 34.97 -19.90
C ALA A 1048 -0.50 34.06 -21.07
N ARG A 1049 -1.39 34.51 -21.96
CA ARG A 1049 -1.78 33.80 -23.19
C ARG A 1049 -0.59 33.59 -24.13
N GLU A 1050 0.21 34.63 -24.36
CA GLU A 1050 1.37 34.55 -25.24
C GLU A 1050 2.41 33.52 -24.75
N PHE A 1051 2.71 33.51 -23.45
CA PHE A 1051 3.62 32.51 -22.88
C PHE A 1051 3.00 31.11 -22.87
N ALA A 1052 1.72 30.96 -22.55
CA ALA A 1052 1.04 29.67 -22.60
C ALA A 1052 1.04 29.07 -24.01
N ALA A 1053 0.80 29.88 -25.04
CA ALA A 1053 0.85 29.44 -26.44
C ALA A 1053 2.24 28.93 -26.83
N ARG A 1054 3.31 29.62 -26.40
CA ARG A 1054 4.69 29.14 -26.63
C ARG A 1054 4.99 27.85 -25.89
N ALA A 1055 4.54 27.70 -24.65
CA ALA A 1055 4.68 26.47 -23.89
C ALA A 1055 3.97 25.31 -24.62
N LEU A 1056 2.73 25.50 -25.06
CA LEU A 1056 1.98 24.48 -25.80
C LEU A 1056 2.67 24.07 -27.11
N LEU A 1057 3.24 25.04 -27.86
CA LEU A 1057 3.97 24.77 -29.11
C LEU A 1057 5.29 24.02 -28.89
N ARG A 1058 5.94 24.19 -27.73
CA ARG A 1058 7.22 23.56 -27.39
C ARG A 1058 7.07 22.25 -26.64
N ALA A 1059 5.86 21.94 -26.17
CA ALA A 1059 5.59 20.74 -25.40
C ALA A 1059 5.75 19.50 -26.29
N PRO A 1060 6.50 18.47 -25.84
CA PRO A 1060 6.54 17.17 -26.53
C PRO A 1060 5.16 16.49 -26.62
N SER A 1061 4.27 16.85 -25.70
CA SER A 1061 2.86 16.44 -25.67
C SER A 1061 2.05 17.69 -25.33
N ARG A 1062 1.37 18.23 -26.35
CA ARG A 1062 0.58 19.46 -26.24
C ARG A 1062 -0.58 19.26 -25.27
N GLU A 1063 -1.23 18.11 -25.32
CA GLU A 1063 -2.39 17.77 -24.49
C GLU A 1063 -2.06 17.69 -23.00
N LEU A 1064 -0.87 17.21 -22.63
CA LEU A 1064 -0.43 17.21 -21.24
C LEU A 1064 -0.10 18.61 -20.72
N MET A 1065 0.51 19.45 -21.58
CA MET A 1065 0.77 20.84 -21.20
C MET A 1065 -0.55 21.61 -21.06
N ALA A 1066 -1.52 21.38 -21.95
CA ALA A 1066 -2.86 21.96 -21.84
C ALA A 1066 -3.56 21.54 -20.53
N ASP A 1067 -3.50 20.26 -20.16
CA ASP A 1067 -4.05 19.78 -18.88
C ASP A 1067 -3.35 20.41 -17.68
N ARG A 1068 -2.01 20.47 -17.69
CA ARG A 1068 -1.23 21.10 -16.61
C ARG A 1068 -1.61 22.57 -16.44
N ILE A 1069 -1.83 23.29 -17.54
CA ILE A 1069 -2.30 24.68 -17.52
C ILE A 1069 -3.75 24.77 -17.02
N ARG A 1070 -4.63 23.86 -17.47
CA ARG A 1070 -6.06 23.82 -17.10
C ARG A 1070 -6.28 23.56 -15.60
N PHE A 1071 -5.49 22.68 -15.00
CA PHE A 1071 -5.64 22.30 -13.58
C PHE A 1071 -4.78 23.12 -12.61
N ASP A 1072 -3.88 23.98 -13.11
CA ASP A 1072 -3.08 24.84 -12.26
C ASP A 1072 -3.93 26.03 -11.75
N PRO A 1073 -4.14 26.16 -10.43
CA PRO A 1073 -4.97 27.20 -9.85
C PRO A 1073 -4.47 28.62 -10.12
N ARG A 1074 -3.21 28.79 -10.53
CA ARG A 1074 -2.65 30.10 -10.91
C ARG A 1074 -3.30 30.69 -12.17
N PHE A 1075 -3.93 29.86 -13.00
CA PHE A 1075 -4.67 30.30 -14.19
C PHE A 1075 -6.18 30.49 -13.94
N ALA A 1076 -6.67 30.33 -12.69
CA ALA A 1076 -8.10 30.39 -12.38
C ALA A 1076 -8.81 31.66 -12.90
N ALA A 1077 -8.10 32.79 -12.99
CA ALA A 1077 -8.63 34.05 -13.50
C ALA A 1077 -8.90 34.05 -15.03
N LEU A 1078 -8.36 33.08 -15.78
CA LEU A 1078 -8.49 32.95 -17.23
C LEU A 1078 -9.48 31.86 -17.66
N VAL A 1079 -9.93 31.00 -16.76
CA VAL A 1079 -10.77 29.82 -17.09
C VAL A 1079 -12.09 30.17 -17.79
N ALA A 1080 -12.60 31.40 -17.58
CA ALA A 1080 -13.82 31.89 -18.23
C ALA A 1080 -13.58 32.74 -19.49
N ASP A 1081 -12.32 32.94 -19.92
CA ASP A 1081 -11.98 33.69 -21.13
C ASP A 1081 -12.11 32.75 -22.35
N PRO A 1082 -12.99 33.03 -23.33
CA PRO A 1082 -13.16 32.18 -24.50
C PRO A 1082 -11.85 31.96 -25.28
N ALA A 1083 -11.03 33.01 -25.43
CA ALA A 1083 -9.77 32.89 -26.15
C ALA A 1083 -8.70 32.12 -25.36
N TRP A 1084 -8.89 31.92 -24.04
CA TRP A 1084 -8.08 30.99 -23.26
C TRP A 1084 -8.52 29.54 -23.47
N LEU A 1085 -9.82 29.29 -23.56
CA LEU A 1085 -10.37 27.96 -23.84
C LEU A 1085 -9.97 27.50 -25.26
N ASP A 1086 -10.16 28.37 -26.26
CA ASP A 1086 -9.75 28.09 -27.64
C ASP A 1086 -8.26 27.71 -27.72
N LEU A 1087 -7.39 28.42 -26.98
CA LEU A 1087 -5.96 28.12 -26.93
C LEU A 1087 -5.63 26.72 -26.37
N LEU A 1088 -6.43 26.22 -25.43
CA LEU A 1088 -6.21 24.93 -24.78
C LEU A 1088 -6.89 23.77 -25.50
N ASP A 1089 -7.88 24.05 -26.35
CA ASP A 1089 -8.68 23.08 -27.09
C ASP A 1089 -8.21 22.91 -28.55
N ASP A 1090 -7.54 23.92 -29.14
CA ASP A 1090 -6.72 23.82 -30.36
C ASP A 1090 -5.45 22.98 -30.12
#